data_AF-A0A0W8JE92-F1
#
_entry.id   AF-A0A0W8JE92-F1
#
_cell.length_a   1.000
_cell.length_b   1.000
_cell.length_c   1.000
_cell.angle_alpha   90.00
_cell.angle_beta   90.00
_cell.angle_gamma   90.00
#
_symmetry.space_group_name_H-M   'P 1'
#
loop_
_entity.id
_entity.type
_entity.pdbx_description
1 polymer ?
#
loop_
_entity_poly.entity_id
_entity_poly.type
_entity_poly.pdbx_seq_one_letter_code
_entity_poly.pdbx_strand_id
1 'polypeptide(L)'
;MPKRSDIQSILILGAGPIVIGQACEFDYSGAQACKALREEGYRVILVNSNPATIMTDPEMADATYIEPIQWEVVRKIIEKERPDAVLPTMGGQTALNCALELDRQGVLAEFGVEMIGATADAIDKAEDRSRFDAAMKSIGLECPRADTAKTMEEAYQVLEKVGFPCIIRPSFTMGGTGGGIAYNKEEFEEICHRGLDLSPTNELLIDESLIGWKEYEMEVVRDKNDNCIIVCSIENFDPMGIHTGDSITVAPAQTLTDKEYQLMRNASLAVLREIGVETGGSNVQFGINPEDGRMVIIEMNPRVSRSSALASKATGFPIAKIAAKLAVGFTLDELTNDITGGATPASFEPTIDYVVTKIPRFNFEKFAGANTKLTTQMKSVGEVMAIGRNQQESLQKALRGLEVGVDGFDEMVDLDSPEALTKIRHELKEAGAERIWYIGDAFRAGMSVDAIYNLTGIDHWFLVQIEELIQLETEIKTNGFAGLTQDVLRRMKRKGFADARLSKLVGVSEHEIRRLRDQFDIHPVYKRVDTCAAEFASSTAYMYSSYDEECEAYPTDRKKIMVLGGGPNRIGQGIEFDYCCVHASLALREDGYETIMVNCNPETVSTDYDTSDRLYFEPVTLEDVLAIARVEKPTGVIVQYGGQTPLKLARALEAAGVPIIGTSPDAIDRAEDRERFQQAVDRLGLKQPENATVTALEQAVDKAKEIGYPLVVRPSYVLGGRAMEIVYDEADLRRYFNEAVSVSNESPVLLDHFLDDAVEVDIDAICDGERVVIGGIMEHIEQAGVHSGDSACSLPAYTLSQDIQNVMREQVEKLAFELGVRGLMNTQFAVKNNEVYLIEVNPRAARTVPFVSKATGAPLAKIAARVMAGQSLEQQGFTQEIIPPYYSVKEVVLPFNKFPGVDPLLGPEMRSTGEVMGVGRTFAEAFAKAELACGCVYPEGGRALISVRESDKQRAVALAEKLVRLGYQLDATHGTAVVLGEAGINPRLVNKVHEGRPHILDRIKNNEYTYIINTASGRQAIEDSKVLRRGALAEKVNYATTLNAAFATAMGHTADPKASVISVQEMHEQVRQHA
;
A
#
# COMPACT_ATOMS: atom_id res chain seq x y z
N MET A 1 -20.18 -29.82 -16.83
CA MET A 1 -21.39 -29.35 -16.09
C MET A 1 -21.00 -27.94 -15.74
N PRO A 2 -21.63 -26.92 -16.33
CA PRO A 2 -21.14 -25.54 -16.32
C PRO A 2 -21.32 -24.91 -14.93
N LYS A 3 -22.16 -23.89 -14.81
CA LYS A 3 -22.53 -23.25 -13.56
C LYS A 3 -23.25 -24.21 -12.58
N ARG A 4 -22.91 -24.17 -11.29
CA ARG A 4 -23.66 -24.81 -10.19
C ARG A 4 -25.06 -24.20 -10.02
N SER A 5 -26.06 -25.06 -9.83
CA SER A 5 -27.48 -24.65 -9.70
C SER A 5 -28.01 -24.74 -8.26
N ASP A 6 -27.25 -25.39 -7.39
CA ASP A 6 -27.52 -25.55 -5.96
C ASP A 6 -27.06 -24.34 -5.13
N ILE A 7 -26.24 -23.45 -5.71
CA ILE A 7 -25.80 -22.19 -5.12
C ILE A 7 -26.51 -21.04 -5.84
N GLN A 8 -27.04 -20.07 -5.09
CA GLN A 8 -27.61 -18.84 -5.62
C GLN A 8 -26.91 -17.59 -5.07
N SER A 9 -26.41 -17.67 -3.85
CA SER A 9 -25.80 -16.57 -3.11
C SER A 9 -24.44 -16.94 -2.53
N ILE A 10 -23.47 -16.05 -2.69
CA ILE A 10 -22.07 -16.30 -2.33
C ILE A 10 -21.55 -15.16 -1.49
N LEU A 11 -21.01 -15.47 -0.31
CA LEU A 11 -20.25 -14.55 0.53
C LEU A 11 -18.77 -14.56 0.14
N ILE A 12 -18.24 -13.44 -0.30
CA ILE A 12 -16.80 -13.23 -0.48
C ILE A 12 -16.25 -12.59 0.80
N LEU A 13 -15.13 -13.13 1.29
CA LEU A 13 -14.37 -12.52 2.39
C LEU A 13 -13.25 -11.65 1.80
N GLY A 14 -13.32 -10.34 2.06
CA GLY A 14 -12.26 -9.40 1.68
C GLY A 14 -11.04 -9.47 2.60
N ALA A 15 -10.01 -8.71 2.26
CA ALA A 15 -8.73 -8.70 3.00
C ALA A 15 -8.69 -7.74 4.19
N GLY A 16 -9.57 -6.74 4.25
CA GLY A 16 -9.50 -5.68 5.24
C GLY A 16 -8.52 -4.57 4.84
N PRO A 17 -7.93 -3.85 5.81
CA PRO A 17 -7.04 -2.74 5.53
C PRO A 17 -5.72 -3.18 4.93
N ILE A 18 -5.09 -2.28 4.18
CA ILE A 18 -3.77 -2.46 3.57
C ILE A 18 -2.68 -2.49 4.65
N VAL A 19 -1.89 -3.55 4.68
CA VAL A 19 -0.72 -3.71 5.58
C VAL A 19 0.49 -4.24 4.81
N ILE A 20 1.70 -4.05 5.34
CA ILE A 20 2.90 -4.65 4.75
C ILE A 20 2.75 -6.17 4.68
N GLY A 21 2.78 -6.71 3.47
CA GLY A 21 2.60 -8.13 3.17
C GLY A 21 1.15 -8.56 2.91
N GLN A 22 0.18 -7.65 2.91
CA GLN A 22 -1.20 -7.88 2.45
C GLN A 22 -1.79 -6.56 1.94
N ALA A 23 -1.66 -6.29 0.63
CA ALA A 23 -1.91 -4.97 0.07
C ALA A 23 -3.02 -4.95 -1.02
N CYS A 24 -2.82 -4.16 -2.08
CA CYS A 24 -3.85 -3.83 -3.06
C CYS A 24 -4.23 -5.02 -3.94
N GLU A 25 -3.39 -6.06 -4.00
CA GLU A 25 -3.59 -7.25 -4.81
C GLU A 25 -4.93 -7.96 -4.51
N PHE A 26 -5.45 -7.76 -3.30
CA PHE A 26 -6.72 -8.34 -2.86
C PHE A 26 -7.94 -7.47 -3.16
N ASP A 27 -7.79 -6.15 -3.37
CA ASP A 27 -8.87 -5.37 -3.99
C ASP A 27 -9.00 -5.75 -5.46
N TYR A 28 -7.88 -5.84 -6.18
CA TYR A 28 -7.88 -6.32 -7.57
C TYR A 28 -8.52 -7.72 -7.69
N SER A 29 -8.07 -8.68 -6.88
CA SER A 29 -8.58 -10.05 -6.93
C SER A 29 -10.05 -10.12 -6.48
N GLY A 30 -10.40 -9.41 -5.41
CA GLY A 30 -11.77 -9.34 -4.88
C GLY A 30 -12.75 -8.70 -5.87
N ALA A 31 -12.36 -7.61 -6.54
CA ALA A 31 -13.16 -6.94 -7.56
C ALA A 31 -13.38 -7.84 -8.78
N GLN A 32 -12.35 -8.54 -9.25
CA GLN A 32 -12.44 -9.53 -10.33
C GLN A 32 -13.39 -10.68 -9.95
N ALA A 33 -13.32 -11.17 -8.71
CA ALA A 33 -14.24 -12.21 -8.23
C ALA A 33 -15.69 -11.73 -8.13
N CYS A 34 -15.93 -10.52 -7.61
CA CYS A 34 -17.28 -9.92 -7.56
C CYS A 34 -17.86 -9.80 -8.97
N LYS A 35 -17.08 -9.25 -9.91
CA LYS A 35 -17.47 -9.10 -11.31
C LYS A 35 -17.80 -10.45 -11.95
N ALA A 36 -16.91 -11.44 -11.81
CA ALA A 36 -17.08 -12.78 -12.35
C ALA A 36 -18.40 -13.44 -11.89
N LEU A 37 -18.66 -13.43 -10.58
CA LEU A 37 -19.84 -14.10 -10.03
C LEU A 37 -21.13 -13.35 -10.40
N ARG A 38 -21.08 -12.02 -10.47
CA ARG A 38 -22.21 -11.19 -10.89
C ARG A 38 -22.54 -11.39 -12.38
N GLU A 39 -21.54 -11.49 -13.26
CA GLU A 39 -21.72 -11.84 -14.68
C GLU A 39 -22.43 -13.18 -14.86
N GLU A 40 -22.10 -14.16 -14.02
CA GLU A 40 -22.76 -15.48 -14.04
C GLU A 40 -24.14 -15.47 -13.35
N GLY A 41 -24.61 -14.34 -12.84
CA GLY A 41 -25.93 -14.18 -12.22
C GLY A 41 -26.05 -14.83 -10.84
N TYR A 42 -24.98 -14.83 -10.05
CA TYR A 42 -25.05 -15.09 -8.62
C TYR A 42 -25.41 -13.82 -7.84
N ARG A 43 -26.05 -13.99 -6.70
CA ARG A 43 -26.18 -12.94 -5.69
C ARG A 43 -24.87 -12.85 -4.90
N VAL A 44 -24.15 -11.73 -5.03
CA VAL A 44 -22.85 -11.54 -4.38
C VAL A 44 -23.03 -10.76 -3.09
N ILE A 45 -22.58 -11.35 -1.99
CA ILE A 45 -22.43 -10.70 -0.69
C ILE A 45 -20.94 -10.54 -0.44
N LEU A 46 -20.50 -9.37 0.01
CA LEU A 46 -19.10 -9.10 0.29
C LEU A 46 -18.95 -8.48 1.67
N VAL A 47 -17.93 -8.88 2.43
CA VAL A 47 -17.47 -8.15 3.62
C VAL A 47 -16.03 -7.71 3.47
N ASN A 48 -15.77 -6.40 3.58
CA ASN A 48 -14.43 -5.83 3.60
C ASN A 48 -14.45 -4.49 4.35
N SER A 49 -13.67 -4.35 5.41
CA SER A 49 -13.64 -3.14 6.24
C SER A 49 -12.95 -1.93 5.59
N ASN A 50 -12.21 -2.13 4.49
CA ASN A 50 -11.46 -1.07 3.83
C ASN A 50 -12.34 -0.27 2.83
N PRO A 51 -12.62 1.01 3.10
CA PRO A 51 -13.51 1.84 2.27
C PRO A 51 -12.86 2.29 0.94
N ALA A 52 -11.53 2.25 0.84
CA ALA A 52 -10.80 2.75 -0.31
C ALA A 52 -10.72 1.75 -1.49
N THR A 53 -11.45 0.65 -1.39
CA THR A 53 -11.43 -0.44 -2.36
C THR A 53 -12.52 -0.28 -3.42
N ILE A 54 -12.24 -0.71 -4.64
CA ILE A 54 -13.23 -0.77 -5.72
C ILE A 54 -14.22 -1.91 -5.47
N MET A 55 -13.78 -3.04 -4.90
CA MET A 55 -14.69 -4.15 -4.60
C MET A 55 -15.83 -3.78 -3.64
N THR A 56 -15.67 -2.73 -2.82
CA THR A 56 -16.71 -2.23 -1.90
C THR A 56 -17.61 -1.16 -2.51
N ASP A 57 -17.48 -0.87 -3.80
CA ASP A 57 -18.44 -0.01 -4.49
C ASP A 57 -19.83 -0.65 -4.50
N PRO A 58 -20.90 0.14 -4.27
CA PRO A 58 -22.26 -0.39 -4.13
C PRO A 58 -22.76 -1.12 -5.39
N GLU A 59 -22.23 -0.79 -6.58
CA GLU A 59 -22.58 -1.44 -7.85
C GLU A 59 -21.89 -2.80 -8.08
N MET A 60 -20.82 -3.12 -7.33
CA MET A 60 -20.00 -4.32 -7.57
C MET A 60 -20.62 -5.60 -7.01
N ALA A 61 -21.42 -5.50 -5.95
CA ALA A 61 -22.07 -6.63 -5.29
C ALA A 61 -23.53 -6.28 -4.93
N ASP A 62 -24.32 -7.30 -4.60
CA ASP A 62 -25.73 -7.10 -4.22
C ASP A 62 -25.89 -6.68 -2.76
N ALA A 63 -24.99 -7.14 -1.89
CA ALA A 63 -24.92 -6.75 -0.48
C ALA A 63 -23.47 -6.56 -0.05
N THR A 64 -23.05 -5.31 0.05
CA THR A 64 -21.67 -4.94 0.41
C THR A 64 -21.61 -4.50 1.86
N TYR A 65 -20.75 -5.12 2.67
CA TYR A 65 -20.57 -4.80 4.09
C TYR A 65 -19.18 -4.20 4.31
N ILE A 66 -19.16 -2.91 4.68
CA ILE A 66 -17.97 -2.25 5.21
C ILE A 66 -18.02 -2.37 6.74
N GLU A 67 -17.63 -3.54 7.22
CA GLU A 67 -17.74 -3.96 8.63
C GLU A 67 -16.46 -4.71 9.06
N PRO A 68 -16.17 -4.79 10.37
CA PRO A 68 -14.99 -5.51 10.87
C PRO A 68 -14.98 -6.99 10.45
N ILE A 69 -13.85 -7.47 9.93
CA ILE A 69 -13.70 -8.88 9.49
C ILE A 69 -13.35 -9.77 10.69
N GLN A 70 -14.25 -9.78 11.67
CA GLN A 70 -14.21 -10.65 12.83
C GLN A 70 -15.29 -11.70 12.70
N TRP A 71 -15.01 -12.95 13.07
CA TRP A 71 -15.94 -14.07 12.84
C TRP A 71 -17.33 -13.83 13.45
N GLU A 72 -17.42 -13.12 14.57
CA GLU A 72 -18.70 -12.77 15.22
C GLU A 72 -19.53 -11.79 14.38
N VAL A 73 -18.88 -10.82 13.74
CA VAL A 73 -19.51 -9.85 12.83
C VAL A 73 -19.90 -10.55 11.53
N VAL A 74 -19.01 -11.38 10.97
CA VAL A 74 -19.31 -12.14 9.76
C VAL A 74 -20.43 -13.16 10.00
N ARG A 75 -20.52 -13.75 11.19
CA ARG A 75 -21.67 -14.57 11.61
C ARG A 75 -22.97 -13.77 11.54
N LYS A 76 -23.00 -12.50 11.94
CA LYS A 76 -24.19 -11.63 11.82
C LYS A 76 -24.58 -11.38 10.37
N ILE A 77 -23.59 -11.20 9.50
CA ILE A 77 -23.81 -11.07 8.06
C ILE A 77 -24.39 -12.38 7.51
N ILE A 78 -23.83 -13.54 7.84
CA ILE A 78 -24.35 -14.86 7.44
C ILE A 78 -25.78 -15.08 7.97
N GLU A 79 -26.04 -14.72 9.23
CA GLU A 79 -27.36 -14.83 9.85
C GLU A 79 -28.43 -14.00 9.14
N LYS A 80 -28.06 -12.79 8.69
CA LYS A 80 -28.91 -11.85 7.96
C LYS A 80 -29.09 -12.24 6.49
N GLU A 81 -27.99 -12.54 5.81
CA GLU A 81 -27.92 -12.68 4.36
C GLU A 81 -28.18 -14.10 3.85
N ARG A 82 -27.96 -15.11 4.70
CA ARG A 82 -28.13 -16.53 4.40
C ARG A 82 -27.44 -16.94 3.08
N PRO A 83 -26.11 -16.72 2.94
CA PRO A 83 -25.38 -17.17 1.77
C PRO A 83 -25.42 -18.70 1.65
N ASP A 84 -25.53 -19.22 0.43
CA ASP A 84 -25.42 -20.66 0.18
C ASP A 84 -23.96 -21.13 0.24
N ALA A 85 -23.03 -20.25 -0.14
CA ALA A 85 -21.59 -20.54 -0.13
C ALA A 85 -20.73 -19.38 0.35
N VAL A 86 -19.50 -19.69 0.78
CA VAL A 86 -18.44 -18.72 1.12
C VAL A 86 -17.20 -18.97 0.27
N LEU A 87 -16.63 -17.91 -0.30
CA LEU A 87 -15.39 -17.91 -1.09
C LEU A 87 -14.27 -17.21 -0.29
N PRO A 88 -13.39 -17.97 0.38
CA PRO A 88 -12.36 -17.41 1.28
C PRO A 88 -11.02 -17.12 0.59
N THR A 89 -10.87 -17.45 -0.69
CA THR A 89 -9.57 -17.49 -1.39
C THR A 89 -9.18 -16.18 -2.08
N MET A 90 -9.89 -15.08 -1.82
CA MET A 90 -9.70 -13.78 -2.49
C MET A 90 -9.20 -12.66 -1.57
N GLY A 91 -9.17 -12.89 -0.25
CA GLY A 91 -8.89 -11.86 0.76
C GLY A 91 -7.64 -12.13 1.62
N GLY A 92 -6.60 -12.72 1.04
CA GLY A 92 -5.33 -12.97 1.73
C GLY A 92 -5.46 -13.85 2.98
N GLN A 93 -4.58 -13.65 3.96
CA GLN A 93 -4.61 -14.45 5.20
C GLN A 93 -5.82 -14.12 6.05
N THR A 94 -6.29 -12.87 6.00
CA THR A 94 -7.44 -12.40 6.79
C THR A 94 -8.69 -13.21 6.46
N ALA A 95 -8.95 -13.43 5.16
CA ALA A 95 -10.08 -14.25 4.71
C ALA A 95 -9.93 -15.73 5.10
N LEU A 96 -8.74 -16.32 4.92
CA LEU A 96 -8.49 -17.72 5.29
C LEU A 96 -8.68 -17.96 6.79
N ASN A 97 -8.07 -17.13 7.63
CA ASN A 97 -8.18 -17.23 9.09
C ASN A 97 -9.63 -17.03 9.55
N CYS A 98 -10.35 -16.06 8.96
CA CYS A 98 -11.76 -15.85 9.27
C CYS A 98 -12.64 -17.04 8.86
N ALA A 99 -12.41 -17.62 7.68
CA ALA A 99 -13.15 -18.78 7.19
C ALA A 99 -12.94 -20.02 8.06
N LEU A 100 -11.70 -20.30 8.44
CA LEU A 100 -11.38 -21.39 9.35
C LEU A 100 -11.96 -21.17 10.75
N GLU A 101 -11.97 -19.93 11.24
CA GLU A 101 -12.61 -19.61 12.52
C GLU A 101 -14.13 -19.80 12.47
N LEU A 102 -14.78 -19.38 11.39
CA LEU A 102 -16.22 -19.62 11.18
C LEU A 102 -16.56 -21.12 11.12
N ASP A 103 -15.71 -21.92 10.46
CA ASP A 103 -15.86 -23.38 10.41
C ASP A 103 -15.66 -24.00 11.79
N ARG A 104 -14.58 -23.61 12.49
CA ARG A 104 -14.24 -24.09 13.85
C ARG A 104 -15.32 -23.78 14.88
N GLN A 105 -15.94 -22.59 14.79
CA GLN A 105 -17.05 -22.19 15.66
C GLN A 105 -18.39 -22.84 15.26
N GLY A 106 -18.41 -23.65 14.19
CA GLY A 106 -19.60 -24.34 13.69
C GLY A 106 -20.60 -23.43 13.00
N VAL A 107 -20.23 -22.19 12.65
CA VAL A 107 -21.13 -21.21 12.03
C VAL A 107 -21.50 -21.65 10.61
N LEU A 108 -20.54 -22.11 9.82
CA LEU A 108 -20.82 -22.57 8.45
C LEU A 108 -21.82 -23.74 8.46
N ALA A 109 -21.66 -24.68 9.39
CA ALA A 109 -22.60 -25.79 9.58
C ALA A 109 -23.96 -25.34 10.14
N GLU A 110 -23.99 -24.40 11.09
CA GLU A 110 -25.22 -23.85 11.69
C GLU A 110 -26.14 -23.23 10.62
N PHE A 111 -25.55 -22.53 9.65
CA PHE A 111 -26.28 -21.79 8.61
C PHE A 111 -26.33 -22.51 7.25
N GLY A 112 -25.68 -23.67 7.11
CA GLY A 112 -25.65 -24.45 5.87
C GLY A 112 -24.84 -23.80 4.75
N VAL A 113 -23.77 -23.08 5.10
CA VAL A 113 -22.91 -22.37 4.16
C VAL A 113 -21.80 -23.30 3.67
N GLU A 114 -21.71 -23.54 2.36
CA GLU A 114 -20.66 -24.35 1.76
C GLU A 114 -19.38 -23.54 1.49
N MET A 115 -18.20 -24.06 1.83
CA MET A 115 -16.94 -23.43 1.47
C MET A 115 -16.53 -23.84 0.05
N ILE A 116 -16.41 -22.87 -0.87
CA ILE A 116 -16.06 -23.08 -2.28
C ILE A 116 -14.69 -22.46 -2.63
N GLY A 117 -14.11 -22.87 -3.77
CA GLY A 117 -12.77 -22.46 -4.19
C GLY A 117 -11.69 -23.36 -3.57
N ALA A 118 -11.58 -23.33 -2.24
CA ALA A 118 -10.76 -24.24 -1.44
C ALA A 118 -11.53 -24.69 -0.19
N THR A 119 -11.36 -25.96 0.21
CA THR A 119 -12.01 -26.51 1.41
C THR A 119 -11.23 -26.13 2.67
N ALA A 120 -11.89 -26.18 3.83
CA ALA A 120 -11.22 -25.93 5.12
C ALA A 120 -10.03 -26.88 5.33
N ASP A 121 -10.15 -28.15 4.94
CA ASP A 121 -9.05 -29.12 5.04
C ASP A 121 -7.89 -28.79 4.09
N ALA A 122 -8.17 -28.38 2.84
CA ALA A 122 -7.12 -27.99 1.90
C ALA A 122 -6.36 -26.74 2.36
N ILE A 123 -7.08 -25.76 2.92
CA ILE A 123 -6.48 -24.56 3.51
C ILE A 123 -5.59 -24.95 4.70
N ASP A 124 -6.13 -25.70 5.66
CA ASP A 124 -5.37 -26.15 6.83
C ASP A 124 -4.16 -27.01 6.46
N LYS A 125 -4.29 -27.91 5.48
CA LYS A 125 -3.20 -28.78 5.01
C LYS A 125 -2.04 -28.01 4.38
N ALA A 126 -2.28 -26.83 3.83
CA ALA A 126 -1.25 -25.96 3.26
C ALA A 126 -0.65 -24.99 4.29
N GLU A 127 -1.50 -24.40 5.14
CA GLU A 127 -1.12 -23.37 6.12
C GLU A 127 -0.48 -23.97 7.39
N ASP A 128 -0.89 -25.19 7.78
CA ASP A 128 -0.20 -25.99 8.80
C ASP A 128 1.07 -26.59 8.19
N ARG A 129 2.21 -26.06 8.65
CA ARG A 129 3.53 -26.42 8.12
C ARG A 129 3.89 -27.88 8.35
N SER A 130 3.37 -28.51 9.41
CA SER A 130 3.58 -29.93 9.69
C SER A 130 2.80 -30.83 8.73
N ARG A 131 1.53 -30.47 8.44
CA ARG A 131 0.70 -31.16 7.45
C ARG A 131 1.26 -31.00 6.05
N PHE A 132 1.76 -29.82 5.72
CA PHE A 132 2.38 -29.53 4.44
C PHE A 132 3.64 -30.38 4.19
N ASP A 133 4.57 -30.42 5.15
CA ASP A 133 5.79 -31.25 5.04
C ASP A 133 5.45 -32.75 4.90
N ALA A 134 4.47 -33.24 5.68
CA ALA A 134 3.99 -34.61 5.56
C ALA A 134 3.38 -34.90 4.17
N ALA A 135 2.64 -33.94 3.62
CA ALA A 135 2.06 -34.01 2.28
C ALA A 135 3.15 -34.10 1.21
N MET A 136 4.17 -33.24 1.26
CA MET A 136 5.29 -33.25 0.30
C MET A 136 6.06 -34.57 0.32
N LYS A 137 6.35 -35.09 1.53
CA LYS A 137 6.98 -36.41 1.71
C LYS A 137 6.15 -37.54 1.12
N SER A 138 4.82 -37.47 1.21
CA SER A 138 3.94 -38.51 0.69
C SER A 138 3.96 -38.63 -0.83
N ILE A 139 4.19 -37.52 -1.54
CA ILE A 139 4.31 -37.46 -3.01
C ILE A 139 5.76 -37.48 -3.50
N GLY A 140 6.73 -37.68 -2.59
CA GLY A 140 8.14 -37.82 -2.92
C GLY A 140 8.84 -36.52 -3.35
N LEU A 141 8.32 -35.36 -2.94
CA LEU A 141 8.96 -34.07 -3.12
C LEU A 141 9.80 -33.72 -1.88
N GLU A 142 10.99 -33.15 -2.09
CA GLU A 142 11.85 -32.73 -1.00
C GLU A 142 11.41 -31.38 -0.42
N CYS A 143 11.52 -31.24 0.89
CA CYS A 143 11.47 -29.97 1.61
C CYS A 143 12.84 -29.71 2.28
N PRO A 144 13.15 -28.46 2.66
CA PRO A 144 14.29 -28.17 3.52
C PRO A 144 14.26 -29.05 4.77
N ARG A 145 15.41 -29.43 5.30
CA ARG A 145 15.45 -30.12 6.59
C ARG A 145 14.91 -29.19 7.67
N ALA A 146 13.78 -29.56 8.25
CA ALA A 146 13.07 -28.74 9.22
C ALA A 146 12.39 -29.60 10.30
N ASP A 147 11.99 -28.95 11.39
CA ASP A 147 11.14 -29.54 12.43
C ASP A 147 10.31 -28.44 13.10
N THR A 148 9.20 -28.82 13.71
CA THR A 148 8.26 -27.86 14.32
C THR A 148 8.56 -27.62 15.80
N ALA A 149 8.23 -26.42 16.29
CA ALA A 149 8.33 -26.07 17.70
C ALA A 149 7.13 -25.24 18.17
N LYS A 150 6.58 -25.58 19.33
CA LYS A 150 5.48 -24.85 20.02
C LYS A 150 5.96 -24.16 21.30
N THR A 151 7.20 -24.43 21.68
CA THR A 151 7.87 -23.83 22.84
C THR A 151 9.32 -23.48 22.50
N MET A 152 9.92 -22.57 23.28
CA MET A 152 11.34 -22.26 23.13
C MET A 152 12.26 -23.47 23.36
N GLU A 153 11.89 -24.38 24.26
CA GLU A 153 12.68 -25.59 24.53
C GLU A 153 12.69 -26.52 23.31
N GLU A 154 11.53 -26.74 22.69
CA GLU A 154 11.44 -27.47 21.41
C GLU A 154 12.21 -26.74 20.30
N ALA A 155 12.11 -25.41 20.21
CA ALA A 155 12.83 -24.63 19.22
C ALA A 155 14.35 -24.85 19.34
N TYR A 156 14.88 -24.89 20.57
CA TYR A 156 16.29 -25.24 20.81
C TYR A 156 16.66 -26.66 20.36
N GLN A 157 15.78 -27.64 20.55
CA GLN A 157 16.00 -28.99 20.05
C GLN A 157 16.02 -29.05 18.52
N VAL A 158 15.23 -28.23 17.83
CA VAL A 158 15.30 -28.12 16.38
C VAL A 158 16.61 -27.45 15.95
N LEU A 159 17.03 -26.39 16.64
CA LEU A 159 18.28 -25.69 16.37
C LEU A 159 19.50 -26.63 16.45
N GLU A 160 19.54 -27.55 17.41
CA GLU A 160 20.61 -28.57 17.49
C GLU A 160 20.68 -29.48 16.26
N LYS A 161 19.55 -29.66 15.56
CA LYS A 161 19.47 -30.46 14.34
C LYS A 161 19.91 -29.66 13.11
N VAL A 162 19.43 -28.43 12.94
CA VAL A 162 19.59 -27.63 11.71
C VAL A 162 20.82 -26.71 11.71
N GLY A 163 21.27 -26.25 12.88
CA GLY A 163 22.42 -25.33 13.03
C GLY A 163 22.11 -23.89 12.64
N PHE A 164 23.15 -23.03 12.62
CA PHE A 164 23.07 -21.64 12.18
C PHE A 164 23.76 -21.41 10.83
N PRO A 165 23.29 -20.44 10.01
CA PRO A 165 22.01 -19.76 10.18
C PRO A 165 20.83 -20.71 9.96
N CYS A 166 19.69 -20.42 10.58
CA CYS A 166 18.42 -21.13 10.35
C CYS A 166 17.30 -20.14 10.04
N ILE A 167 16.28 -20.61 9.33
CA ILE A 167 15.10 -19.83 8.97
C ILE A 167 13.97 -20.23 9.91
N ILE A 168 13.26 -19.23 10.45
CA ILE A 168 12.12 -19.43 11.35
C ILE A 168 10.88 -18.90 10.65
N ARG A 169 9.85 -19.74 10.50
CA ARG A 169 8.57 -19.41 9.83
C ARG A 169 7.39 -19.80 10.72
N PRO A 170 6.58 -18.83 11.18
CA PRO A 170 5.36 -19.15 11.92
C PRO A 170 4.28 -19.80 11.04
N SER A 171 3.49 -20.71 11.60
CA SER A 171 2.30 -21.28 10.94
C SER A 171 1.16 -20.26 10.90
N PHE A 172 0.32 -20.30 9.85
CA PHE A 172 -0.84 -19.40 9.63
C PHE A 172 -0.53 -17.89 9.55
N THR A 173 0.70 -17.54 9.19
CA THR A 173 1.10 -16.15 8.89
C THR A 173 1.62 -16.04 7.46
N MET A 174 1.55 -14.84 6.89
CA MET A 174 2.06 -14.53 5.55
C MET A 174 3.03 -13.34 5.56
N GLY A 175 3.75 -13.14 4.45
CA GLY A 175 4.73 -12.06 4.31
C GLY A 175 5.89 -12.18 5.29
N GLY A 176 6.17 -13.40 5.75
CA GLY A 176 7.15 -13.72 6.79
C GLY A 176 6.86 -13.09 8.16
N THR A 177 5.62 -12.69 8.45
CA THR A 177 5.25 -12.03 9.71
C THR A 177 5.61 -12.90 10.91
N GLY A 178 6.46 -12.37 11.80
CA GLY A 178 6.96 -13.07 12.98
C GLY A 178 8.11 -14.04 12.71
N GLY A 179 8.49 -14.24 11.45
CA GLY A 179 9.64 -15.03 11.05
C GLY A 179 10.93 -14.21 10.93
N GLY A 180 11.99 -14.88 10.47
CA GLY A 180 13.29 -14.26 10.25
C GLY A 180 14.41 -15.28 10.00
N ILE A 181 15.63 -14.76 9.87
CA ILE A 181 16.86 -15.56 9.81
C ILE A 181 17.59 -15.35 11.13
N ALA A 182 17.92 -16.43 11.83
CA ALA A 182 18.77 -16.36 13.01
C ALA A 182 20.20 -16.77 12.64
N TYR A 183 21.16 -15.85 12.78
CA TYR A 183 22.59 -16.12 12.61
C TYR A 183 23.25 -16.54 13.92
N ASN A 184 22.60 -16.26 15.05
CA ASN A 184 23.10 -16.58 16.38
C ASN A 184 21.95 -16.80 17.36
N LYS A 185 22.31 -17.18 18.59
CA LYS A 185 21.37 -17.53 19.66
C LYS A 185 20.48 -16.36 20.10
N GLU A 186 20.99 -15.14 20.13
CA GLU A 186 20.23 -13.96 20.57
C GLU A 186 19.11 -13.63 19.57
N GLU A 187 19.45 -13.59 18.28
CA GLU A 187 18.47 -13.44 17.21
C GLU A 187 17.45 -14.58 17.20
N PHE A 188 17.89 -15.81 17.46
CA PHE A 188 17.02 -16.98 17.53
C PHE A 188 15.94 -16.84 18.61
N GLU A 189 16.32 -16.45 19.83
CA GLU A 189 15.37 -16.23 20.94
C GLU A 189 14.38 -15.13 20.60
N GLU A 190 14.86 -13.99 20.08
CA GLU A 190 14.01 -12.86 19.73
C GLU A 190 12.98 -13.23 18.66
N ILE A 191 13.41 -13.87 17.57
CA ILE A 191 12.55 -14.26 16.46
C ILE A 191 11.56 -15.34 16.91
N CYS A 192 12.01 -16.37 17.64
CA CYS A 192 11.12 -17.45 18.08
C CYS A 192 10.05 -16.97 19.06
N HIS A 193 10.41 -16.12 20.03
CA HIS A 193 9.43 -15.55 20.96
C HIS A 193 8.35 -14.74 20.24
N ARG A 194 8.77 -13.87 19.31
CA ARG A 194 7.85 -13.08 18.49
C ARG A 194 6.99 -13.96 17.58
N GLY A 195 7.59 -14.96 16.94
CA GLY A 195 6.89 -15.83 15.99
C GLY A 195 5.86 -16.74 16.67
N LEU A 196 6.17 -17.31 17.84
CA LEU A 196 5.23 -18.12 18.63
C LEU A 196 4.01 -17.29 19.03
N ASP A 197 4.23 -16.07 19.53
CA ASP A 197 3.15 -15.17 19.93
C ASP A 197 2.31 -14.68 18.73
N LEU A 198 2.90 -14.47 17.55
CA LEU A 198 2.18 -14.04 16.36
C LEU A 198 1.47 -15.18 15.61
N SER A 199 1.90 -16.43 15.78
CA SER A 199 1.25 -17.58 15.16
C SER A 199 -0.12 -17.82 15.78
N PRO A 200 -1.21 -17.86 14.99
CA PRO A 200 -2.54 -18.25 15.47
C PRO A 200 -2.60 -19.63 16.16
N THR A 201 -1.66 -20.52 15.84
CA THR A 201 -1.57 -21.88 16.39
C THR A 201 -0.41 -22.07 17.38
N ASN A 202 0.30 -20.97 17.74
CA ASN A 202 1.48 -20.98 18.59
C ASN A 202 2.52 -22.03 18.13
N GLU A 203 2.84 -21.99 16.83
CA GLU A 203 3.73 -22.97 16.17
C GLU A 203 4.70 -22.30 15.20
N LEU A 204 5.93 -22.78 15.20
CA LEU A 204 7.00 -22.42 14.29
C LEU A 204 7.48 -23.64 13.50
N LEU A 205 7.85 -23.42 12.25
CA LEU A 205 8.74 -24.30 11.50
C LEU A 205 10.14 -23.67 11.47
N ILE A 206 11.17 -24.46 11.81
CA ILE A 206 12.56 -24.01 11.81
C ILE A 206 13.34 -24.86 10.81
N ASP A 207 13.83 -24.22 9.75
CA ASP A 207 14.44 -24.83 8.59
C ASP A 207 15.97 -24.61 8.55
N GLU A 208 16.68 -25.57 7.94
CA GLU A 208 18.08 -25.37 7.53
C GLU A 208 18.22 -24.20 6.53
N SER A 209 19.39 -23.57 6.51
CA SER A 209 19.64 -22.47 5.57
C SER A 209 19.83 -22.95 4.14
N LEU A 210 19.03 -22.36 3.25
CA LEU A 210 19.19 -22.41 1.79
C LEU A 210 19.57 -21.05 1.22
N ILE A 211 20.12 -20.14 2.05
CA ILE A 211 20.48 -18.79 1.63
C ILE A 211 21.44 -18.85 0.43
N GLY A 212 21.12 -18.08 -0.62
CA GLY A 212 21.89 -18.03 -1.86
C GLY A 212 21.46 -19.03 -2.94
N TRP A 213 20.51 -19.93 -2.65
CA TRP A 213 19.87 -20.73 -3.71
C TRP A 213 18.97 -19.86 -4.59
N LYS A 214 18.70 -20.32 -5.81
CA LYS A 214 17.72 -19.67 -6.69
C LYS A 214 16.32 -19.88 -6.13
N GLU A 215 15.48 -18.86 -6.20
CA GLU A 215 14.09 -18.91 -5.73
C GLU A 215 13.12 -18.74 -6.91
N TYR A 216 12.14 -19.63 -7.00
CA TYR A 216 11.16 -19.65 -8.09
C TYR A 216 9.74 -19.75 -7.55
N GLU A 217 8.79 -19.23 -8.33
CA GLU A 217 7.36 -19.34 -8.05
C GLU A 217 6.62 -19.82 -9.31
N MET A 218 5.58 -20.64 -9.12
CA MET A 218 4.64 -21.00 -10.18
C MET A 218 3.21 -20.69 -9.76
N GLU A 219 2.52 -19.95 -10.62
CA GLU A 219 1.08 -19.73 -10.51
C GLU A 219 0.34 -20.83 -11.25
N VAL A 220 -0.47 -21.59 -10.51
CA VAL A 220 -1.15 -22.79 -11.00
C VAL A 220 -2.65 -22.58 -10.89
N VAL A 221 -3.40 -23.04 -11.90
CA VAL A 221 -4.88 -23.07 -11.85
C VAL A 221 -5.35 -24.49 -12.13
N ARG A 222 -6.28 -24.97 -11.29
CA ARG A 222 -6.87 -26.32 -11.38
C ARG A 222 -8.39 -26.26 -11.34
N ASP A 223 -9.04 -27.13 -12.13
CA ASP A 223 -10.49 -27.31 -12.13
C ASP A 223 -10.95 -28.70 -11.66
N LYS A 224 -12.26 -28.84 -11.48
CA LYS A 224 -12.90 -30.08 -10.99
C LYS A 224 -12.77 -31.29 -11.92
N ASN A 225 -12.37 -31.08 -13.19
CA ASN A 225 -12.07 -32.16 -14.13
C ASN A 225 -10.59 -32.61 -14.05
N ASP A 226 -9.84 -32.06 -13.09
CA ASP A 226 -8.40 -32.22 -12.95
C ASP A 226 -7.59 -31.65 -14.12
N ASN A 227 -8.18 -30.74 -14.92
CA ASN A 227 -7.37 -29.91 -15.80
C ASN A 227 -6.53 -28.99 -14.93
N CYS A 228 -5.24 -28.86 -15.25
CA CYS A 228 -4.30 -28.12 -14.43
C CYS A 228 -3.23 -27.49 -15.33
N ILE A 229 -3.02 -26.18 -15.18
CA ILE A 229 -2.15 -25.36 -16.03
C ILE A 229 -1.20 -24.52 -15.19
N ILE A 230 0.00 -24.26 -15.73
CA ILE A 230 0.88 -23.19 -15.24
C ILE A 230 0.53 -21.90 -15.97
N VAL A 231 0.03 -20.91 -15.24
CA VAL A 231 -0.28 -19.59 -15.80
C VAL A 231 1.00 -18.78 -15.97
N CYS A 232 1.89 -18.83 -14.97
CA CYS A 232 3.14 -18.07 -14.99
C CYS A 232 4.22 -18.76 -14.16
N SER A 233 5.46 -18.62 -14.58
CA SER A 233 6.65 -18.95 -13.79
C SER A 233 7.45 -17.67 -13.51
N ILE A 234 7.87 -17.49 -12.28
CA ILE A 234 8.61 -16.31 -11.83
C ILE A 234 9.97 -16.77 -11.31
N GLU A 235 11.03 -16.08 -11.73
CA GLU A 235 12.38 -16.23 -11.19
C GLU A 235 12.72 -15.01 -10.34
N ASN A 236 13.18 -15.24 -9.12
CA ASN A 236 13.63 -14.15 -8.25
C ASN A 236 15.05 -13.74 -8.66
N PHE A 237 15.26 -12.44 -8.81
CA PHE A 237 16.59 -11.87 -9.05
C PHE A 237 17.42 -11.93 -7.77
N ASP A 238 16.82 -11.56 -6.64
CA ASP A 238 17.41 -11.73 -5.33
C ASP A 238 17.25 -13.19 -4.88
N PRO A 239 18.32 -13.88 -4.41
CA PRO A 239 18.24 -15.30 -4.08
C PRO A 239 17.52 -15.57 -2.74
N MET A 240 17.26 -16.85 -2.46
CA MET A 240 16.71 -17.35 -1.20
C MET A 240 17.37 -16.68 0.01
N GLY A 241 16.54 -16.25 0.97
CA GLY A 241 16.95 -15.48 2.15
C GLY A 241 16.38 -14.06 2.17
N ILE A 242 15.88 -13.57 1.04
CA ILE A 242 15.06 -12.36 0.93
C ILE A 242 13.68 -12.79 0.48
N HIS A 243 12.64 -12.38 1.20
CA HIS A 243 11.27 -12.78 0.89
C HIS A 243 10.89 -12.33 -0.54
N THR A 244 10.19 -13.17 -1.32
CA THR A 244 9.79 -12.87 -2.72
C THR A 244 9.13 -11.49 -2.90
N GLY A 245 8.24 -11.12 -1.99
CA GLY A 245 7.64 -9.77 -1.93
C GLY A 245 8.62 -8.60 -1.75
N ASP A 246 9.76 -8.79 -1.09
CA ASP A 246 10.87 -7.83 -0.93
C ASP A 246 11.99 -8.03 -1.98
N SER A 247 11.88 -9.05 -2.84
CA SER A 247 12.80 -9.32 -3.94
C SER A 247 12.38 -8.60 -5.22
N ILE A 248 13.38 -8.26 -6.05
CA ILE A 248 13.20 -8.07 -7.49
C ILE A 248 12.87 -9.45 -8.09
N THR A 249 11.88 -9.50 -8.97
CA THR A 249 11.47 -10.74 -9.65
C THR A 249 11.20 -10.52 -11.12
N VAL A 250 11.33 -11.58 -11.93
CA VAL A 250 11.11 -11.52 -13.37
C VAL A 250 10.23 -12.67 -13.86
N ALA A 251 9.46 -12.40 -14.91
CA ALA A 251 8.70 -13.42 -15.63
C ALA A 251 9.03 -13.36 -17.14
N PRO A 252 9.23 -14.52 -17.80
CA PRO A 252 9.18 -15.88 -17.24
C PRO A 252 10.46 -16.25 -16.45
N ALA A 253 10.59 -17.52 -16.04
CA ALA A 253 11.87 -18.05 -15.58
C ALA A 253 12.92 -18.03 -16.72
N GLN A 254 14.17 -17.69 -16.40
CA GLN A 254 15.25 -17.42 -17.35
C GLN A 254 16.33 -18.52 -17.33
N THR A 255 16.73 -18.98 -16.14
CA THR A 255 17.96 -19.78 -15.95
C THR A 255 17.69 -21.27 -15.69
N LEU A 256 16.52 -21.77 -16.10
CA LEU A 256 16.20 -23.20 -16.06
C LEU A 256 16.26 -23.82 -17.44
N THR A 257 16.85 -25.01 -17.52
CA THR A 257 16.64 -25.85 -18.69
C THR A 257 15.18 -26.29 -18.74
N ASP A 258 14.67 -26.59 -19.94
CA ASP A 258 13.31 -27.14 -20.09
C ASP A 258 13.10 -28.38 -19.19
N LYS A 259 14.11 -29.24 -19.02
CA LYS A 259 14.01 -30.40 -18.12
C LYS A 259 13.73 -30.02 -16.67
N GLU A 260 14.47 -29.04 -16.14
CA GLU A 260 14.26 -28.54 -14.78
C GLU A 260 12.91 -27.84 -14.66
N TYR A 261 12.54 -27.06 -15.67
CA TYR A 261 11.23 -26.43 -15.75
C TYR A 261 10.09 -27.45 -15.72
N GLN A 262 10.18 -28.53 -16.51
CA GLN A 262 9.16 -29.60 -16.51
C GLN A 262 9.11 -30.35 -15.17
N LEU A 263 10.24 -30.54 -14.49
CA LEU A 263 10.26 -31.14 -13.15
C LEU A 263 9.54 -30.24 -12.14
N MET A 264 9.85 -28.94 -12.13
CA MET A 264 9.19 -27.97 -11.29
C MET A 264 7.69 -27.84 -11.61
N ARG A 265 7.34 -27.78 -12.90
CA ARG A 265 5.95 -27.80 -13.37
C ARG A 265 5.20 -29.01 -12.83
N ASN A 266 5.73 -30.21 -13.03
CA ASN A 266 5.09 -31.44 -12.57
C ASN A 266 4.92 -31.46 -11.04
N ALA A 267 5.92 -30.96 -10.31
CA ALA A 267 5.85 -30.81 -8.86
C ALA A 267 4.73 -29.84 -8.46
N SER A 268 4.60 -28.66 -9.09
CA SER A 268 3.53 -27.70 -8.84
C SER A 268 2.14 -28.34 -9.00
N LEU A 269 1.91 -29.08 -10.10
CA LEU A 269 0.63 -29.77 -10.32
C LEU A 269 0.37 -30.87 -9.27
N ALA A 270 1.41 -31.61 -8.87
CA ALA A 270 1.31 -32.64 -7.85
C ALA A 270 1.01 -32.07 -6.46
N VAL A 271 1.61 -30.93 -6.11
CA VAL A 271 1.35 -30.20 -4.86
C VAL A 271 -0.13 -29.83 -4.75
N LEU A 272 -0.71 -29.20 -5.77
CA LEU A 272 -2.13 -28.81 -5.72
C LEU A 272 -3.06 -30.02 -5.57
N ARG A 273 -2.76 -31.12 -6.27
CA ARG A 273 -3.54 -32.37 -6.19
C ARG A 273 -3.48 -32.99 -4.79
N GLU A 274 -2.30 -33.02 -4.19
CA GLU A 274 -2.11 -33.60 -2.85
C GLU A 274 -2.73 -32.73 -1.77
N ILE A 275 -2.57 -31.41 -1.85
CA ILE A 275 -3.20 -30.48 -0.90
C ILE A 275 -4.72 -30.49 -1.03
N GLY A 276 -5.25 -30.74 -2.23
CA GLY A 276 -6.69 -30.85 -2.47
C GLY A 276 -7.34 -29.55 -2.94
N VAL A 277 -6.57 -28.66 -3.58
CA VAL A 277 -7.15 -27.49 -4.26
C VAL A 277 -7.70 -27.93 -5.61
N GLU A 278 -9.02 -28.10 -5.71
CA GLU A 278 -9.69 -28.64 -6.90
C GLU A 278 -10.30 -27.59 -7.82
N THR A 279 -10.62 -26.38 -7.33
CA THR A 279 -11.41 -25.40 -8.10
C THR A 279 -10.90 -23.97 -7.90
N GLY A 280 -9.66 -23.68 -8.29
CA GLY A 280 -9.07 -22.37 -8.06
C GLY A 280 -7.61 -22.23 -8.48
N GLY A 281 -7.05 -21.06 -8.14
CA GLY A 281 -5.64 -20.75 -8.32
C GLY A 281 -4.82 -20.95 -7.04
N SER A 282 -3.54 -21.25 -7.17
CA SER A 282 -2.58 -21.33 -6.05
C SER A 282 -1.17 -21.01 -6.53
N ASN A 283 -0.35 -20.50 -5.60
CA ASN A 283 1.07 -20.25 -5.82
C ASN A 283 1.89 -21.35 -5.16
N VAL A 284 2.93 -21.85 -5.83
CA VAL A 284 3.89 -22.83 -5.28
C VAL A 284 5.31 -22.27 -5.40
N GLN A 285 6.08 -22.37 -4.30
CA GLN A 285 7.43 -21.80 -4.21
C GLN A 285 8.52 -22.88 -4.11
N PHE A 286 9.66 -22.62 -4.74
CA PHE A 286 10.76 -23.56 -4.89
C PHE A 286 12.11 -22.92 -4.58
N GLY A 287 12.98 -23.69 -3.92
CA GLY A 287 14.41 -23.41 -3.87
C GLY A 287 15.15 -24.36 -4.82
N ILE A 288 16.04 -23.83 -5.67
CA ILE A 288 16.87 -24.63 -6.58
C ILE A 288 18.35 -24.32 -6.35
N ASN A 289 19.11 -25.35 -6.03
CA ASN A 289 20.57 -25.24 -5.90
C ASN A 289 21.19 -24.98 -7.28
N PRO A 290 21.88 -23.84 -7.48
CA PRO A 290 22.50 -23.53 -8.77
C PRO A 290 23.64 -24.49 -9.16
N GLU A 291 24.23 -25.22 -8.21
CA GLU A 291 25.38 -26.11 -8.49
C GLU A 291 24.98 -27.48 -9.07
N ASP A 292 23.88 -28.07 -8.59
CA ASP A 292 23.50 -29.45 -8.91
C ASP A 292 22.05 -29.63 -9.37
N GLY A 293 21.24 -28.56 -9.35
CA GLY A 293 19.83 -28.58 -9.74
C GLY A 293 18.91 -29.25 -8.72
N ARG A 294 19.37 -29.49 -7.48
CA ARG A 294 18.51 -29.99 -6.40
C ARG A 294 17.36 -29.02 -6.16
N MET A 295 16.14 -29.53 -6.23
CA MET A 295 14.91 -28.77 -6.08
C MET A 295 14.21 -29.14 -4.77
N VAL A 296 13.80 -28.14 -4.00
CA VAL A 296 13.00 -28.30 -2.78
C VAL A 296 11.75 -27.42 -2.84
N ILE A 297 10.67 -27.90 -2.24
CA ILE A 297 9.42 -27.15 -2.06
C ILE A 297 9.51 -26.31 -0.79
N ILE A 298 9.26 -25.00 -0.91
CA ILE A 298 9.33 -24.05 0.22
C ILE A 298 7.97 -23.93 0.90
N GLU A 299 6.93 -23.64 0.10
CA GLU A 299 5.54 -23.55 0.54
C GLU A 299 4.57 -23.57 -0.64
N MET A 300 3.27 -23.67 -0.34
CA MET A 300 2.20 -23.36 -1.27
C MET A 300 1.16 -22.48 -0.59
N ASN A 301 0.54 -21.60 -1.37
CA ASN A 301 -0.49 -20.68 -0.89
C ASN A 301 -1.83 -21.06 -1.56
N PRO A 302 -2.84 -21.57 -0.82
CA PRO A 302 -4.08 -22.15 -1.37
C PRO A 302 -5.12 -21.06 -1.75
N ARG A 303 -4.66 -19.96 -2.35
CA ARG A 303 -5.43 -18.76 -2.66
C ARG A 303 -4.72 -17.90 -3.70
N VAL A 304 -5.38 -16.83 -4.13
CA VAL A 304 -4.69 -15.73 -4.83
C VAL A 304 -3.65 -15.06 -3.91
N SER A 305 -2.67 -14.42 -4.53
CA SER A 305 -1.50 -13.81 -3.90
C SER A 305 -1.06 -12.55 -4.66
N ARG A 306 -0.08 -11.82 -4.11
CA ARG A 306 0.61 -10.75 -4.87
C ARG A 306 1.21 -11.28 -6.17
N SER A 307 1.81 -12.47 -6.12
CA SER A 307 2.42 -13.14 -7.26
C SER A 307 1.37 -13.51 -8.32
N SER A 308 0.15 -13.86 -7.90
CA SER A 308 -0.97 -14.10 -8.83
C SER A 308 -1.47 -12.81 -9.51
N ALA A 309 -1.46 -11.68 -8.79
CA ALA A 309 -1.79 -10.38 -9.38
C ALA A 309 -0.71 -9.97 -10.39
N LEU A 310 0.57 -10.06 -10.00
CA LEU A 310 1.72 -9.86 -10.87
C LEU A 310 1.65 -10.76 -12.11
N ALA A 311 1.40 -12.06 -11.94
CA ALA A 311 1.28 -13.02 -13.05
C ALA A 311 0.11 -12.71 -13.97
N SER A 312 -1.03 -12.26 -13.42
CA SER A 312 -2.18 -11.87 -14.22
C SER A 312 -1.84 -10.67 -15.12
N LYS A 313 -1.13 -9.68 -14.57
CA LYS A 313 -0.65 -8.52 -15.34
C LYS A 313 0.45 -8.90 -16.33
N ALA A 314 1.39 -9.74 -15.91
CA ALA A 314 2.50 -10.17 -16.75
C ALA A 314 2.03 -10.94 -18.00
N THR A 315 1.03 -11.79 -17.84
CA THR A 315 0.57 -12.68 -18.91
C THR A 315 -0.63 -12.15 -19.66
N GLY A 316 -1.49 -11.35 -19.01
CA GLY A 316 -2.82 -10.99 -19.48
C GLY A 316 -3.90 -12.03 -19.12
N PHE A 317 -3.56 -13.08 -18.38
CA PHE A 317 -4.51 -14.12 -17.94
C PHE A 317 -5.15 -13.72 -16.59
N PRO A 318 -6.49 -13.55 -16.49
CA PRO A 318 -7.14 -13.02 -15.29
C PRO A 318 -7.38 -14.12 -14.22
N ILE A 319 -6.34 -14.48 -13.46
CA ILE A 319 -6.36 -15.63 -12.52
C ILE A 319 -7.56 -15.58 -11.55
N ALA A 320 -7.80 -14.43 -10.88
CA ALA A 320 -8.86 -14.31 -9.88
C ALA A 320 -10.27 -14.48 -10.47
N LYS A 321 -10.52 -13.93 -11.67
CA LYS A 321 -11.80 -14.08 -12.40
C LYS A 321 -12.04 -15.52 -12.81
N ILE A 322 -11.02 -16.19 -13.35
CA ILE A 322 -11.10 -17.61 -13.72
C ILE A 322 -11.33 -18.45 -12.47
N ALA A 323 -10.54 -18.26 -11.41
CA ALA A 323 -10.68 -18.99 -10.16
C ALA A 323 -12.07 -18.83 -9.53
N ALA A 324 -12.67 -17.63 -9.57
CA ALA A 324 -14.04 -17.42 -9.10
C ALA A 324 -15.08 -18.22 -9.91
N LYS A 325 -14.92 -18.31 -11.24
CA LYS A 325 -15.81 -19.14 -12.09
C LYS A 325 -15.59 -20.64 -11.85
N LEU A 326 -14.36 -21.08 -11.63
CA LEU A 326 -14.05 -22.48 -11.30
C LEU A 326 -14.68 -22.89 -9.96
N ALA A 327 -14.62 -22.02 -8.94
CA ALA A 327 -15.22 -22.27 -7.62
C ALA A 327 -16.72 -22.58 -7.67
N VAL A 328 -17.42 -22.08 -8.71
CA VAL A 328 -18.84 -22.30 -8.93
C VAL A 328 -19.14 -23.34 -10.03
N GLY A 329 -18.16 -24.20 -10.31
CA GLY A 329 -18.32 -25.41 -11.08
C GLY A 329 -17.92 -25.33 -12.54
N PHE A 330 -17.50 -24.19 -13.08
CA PHE A 330 -16.95 -24.19 -14.44
C PHE A 330 -15.67 -25.02 -14.53
N THR A 331 -15.34 -25.45 -15.75
CA THR A 331 -14.04 -26.03 -16.08
C THR A 331 -13.28 -25.12 -17.04
N LEU A 332 -11.94 -25.23 -17.08
CA LEU A 332 -11.08 -24.33 -17.84
C LEU A 332 -11.40 -24.33 -19.35
N ASP A 333 -11.86 -25.47 -19.88
CA ASP A 333 -12.28 -25.64 -21.27
C ASP A 333 -13.65 -25.02 -21.58
N GLU A 334 -14.48 -24.80 -20.56
CA GLU A 334 -15.78 -24.11 -20.68
C GLU A 334 -15.62 -22.58 -20.66
N LEU A 335 -14.47 -22.08 -20.18
CA LEU A 335 -14.17 -20.65 -20.08
C LEU A 335 -13.37 -20.17 -21.28
N THR A 336 -13.61 -18.94 -21.72
CA THR A 336 -12.90 -18.31 -22.83
C THR A 336 -11.75 -17.43 -22.33
N ASN A 337 -10.69 -17.30 -23.12
CA ASN A 337 -9.63 -16.33 -22.88
C ASN A 337 -10.08 -14.92 -23.30
N ASP A 338 -10.11 -14.01 -22.34
CA ASP A 338 -10.66 -12.66 -22.51
C ASP A 338 -9.95 -11.86 -23.60
N ILE A 339 -8.61 -11.85 -23.59
CA ILE A 339 -7.86 -10.89 -24.41
C ILE A 339 -7.72 -11.30 -25.88
N THR A 340 -7.86 -12.60 -26.20
CA THR A 340 -7.98 -13.11 -27.57
C THR A 340 -9.41 -12.99 -28.12
N GLY A 341 -10.28 -12.22 -27.44
CA GLY A 341 -11.67 -12.02 -27.83
C GLY A 341 -12.52 -13.29 -27.73
N GLY A 342 -12.12 -14.23 -26.87
CA GLY A 342 -12.74 -15.54 -26.70
C GLY A 342 -12.49 -16.54 -27.83
N ALA A 343 -11.48 -16.29 -28.68
CA ALA A 343 -11.09 -17.22 -29.75
C ALA A 343 -10.44 -18.51 -29.21
N THR A 344 -9.83 -18.45 -28.03
CA THR A 344 -9.18 -19.59 -27.35
C THR A 344 -9.84 -19.86 -25.99
N PRO A 345 -9.80 -21.11 -25.48
CA PRO A 345 -10.28 -21.41 -24.13
C PRO A 345 -9.31 -20.88 -23.06
N ALA A 346 -9.72 -20.89 -21.79
CA ALA A 346 -8.84 -20.62 -20.66
C ALA A 346 -7.94 -21.82 -20.29
N SER A 347 -8.18 -23.01 -20.87
CA SER A 347 -7.41 -24.24 -20.66
C SER A 347 -6.10 -24.27 -21.48
N PHE A 348 -5.20 -23.31 -21.26
CA PHE A 348 -3.88 -23.25 -21.90
C PHE A 348 -2.85 -22.64 -20.96
N GLU A 349 -1.56 -22.83 -21.25
CA GLU A 349 -0.45 -22.17 -20.54
C GLU A 349 -0.02 -20.94 -21.35
N PRO A 350 -0.09 -19.71 -20.79
CA PRO A 350 0.34 -18.51 -21.49
C PRO A 350 1.80 -18.57 -21.94
N THR A 351 2.07 -18.00 -23.11
CA THR A 351 3.42 -17.76 -23.63
C THR A 351 3.57 -16.27 -23.88
N ILE A 352 4.69 -15.70 -23.42
CA ILE A 352 4.99 -14.28 -23.56
C ILE A 352 6.27 -14.09 -24.37
N ASP A 353 6.30 -13.06 -25.22
CA ASP A 353 7.43 -12.71 -26.10
C ASP A 353 8.17 -11.46 -25.60
N TYR A 354 8.11 -11.24 -24.30
CA TYR A 354 8.72 -10.13 -23.57
C TYR A 354 9.16 -10.60 -22.17
N VAL A 355 9.88 -9.72 -21.47
CA VAL A 355 10.30 -9.92 -20.08
C VAL A 355 9.58 -8.90 -19.20
N VAL A 356 8.99 -9.40 -18.13
CA VAL A 356 8.38 -8.59 -17.08
C VAL A 356 9.35 -8.53 -15.90
N THR A 357 9.54 -7.34 -15.33
CA THR A 357 10.35 -7.12 -14.14
C THR A 357 9.51 -6.43 -13.09
N LYS A 358 9.49 -6.97 -11.87
CA LYS A 358 8.91 -6.34 -10.68
C LYS A 358 10.02 -5.88 -9.75
N ILE A 359 9.88 -4.68 -9.19
CA ILE A 359 10.77 -4.14 -8.15
C ILE A 359 9.93 -3.66 -6.95
N PRO A 360 10.28 -4.06 -5.72
CA PRO A 360 9.57 -3.63 -4.52
C PRO A 360 9.90 -2.18 -4.15
N ARG A 361 8.90 -1.50 -3.56
CA ARG A 361 9.00 -0.12 -3.07
C ARG A 361 9.07 -0.12 -1.55
N PHE A 362 10.05 0.58 -0.98
CA PHE A 362 10.30 0.65 0.48
C PHE A 362 10.20 2.08 1.02
N ASN A 363 9.81 2.29 2.27
CA ASN A 363 9.78 3.61 2.92
C ASN A 363 10.65 3.70 4.19
N PHE A 364 11.85 3.13 4.18
CA PHE A 364 12.72 3.10 5.37
C PHE A 364 13.04 4.50 5.93
N GLU A 365 13.03 5.53 5.07
CA GLU A 365 13.22 6.93 5.47
C GLU A 365 12.18 7.43 6.49
N LYS A 366 10.99 6.82 6.55
CA LYS A 366 9.92 7.15 7.50
C LYS A 366 10.07 6.46 8.86
N PHE A 367 11.01 5.53 8.97
CA PHE A 367 11.14 4.61 10.10
C PHE A 367 12.56 4.67 10.68
N ALA A 368 12.95 5.85 11.15
CA ALA A 368 14.24 6.03 11.82
C ALA A 368 14.39 5.04 13.00
N GLY A 369 15.46 4.24 12.97
CA GLY A 369 15.71 3.17 13.95
C GLY A 369 15.21 1.78 13.54
N ALA A 370 14.56 1.63 12.37
CA ALA A 370 14.29 0.32 11.79
C ALA A 370 15.57 -0.34 11.26
N ASN A 371 15.61 -1.68 11.30
CA ASN A 371 16.58 -2.44 10.54
C ASN A 371 16.17 -2.44 9.06
N THR A 372 16.99 -1.79 8.21
CA THR A 372 16.74 -1.59 6.78
C THR A 372 17.24 -2.72 5.89
N LYS A 373 17.85 -3.77 6.46
CA LYS A 373 18.31 -4.94 5.71
C LYS A 373 17.15 -5.87 5.37
N LEU A 374 17.16 -6.41 4.17
CA LEU A 374 16.13 -7.31 3.65
C LEU A 374 16.33 -8.72 4.23
N THR A 375 15.23 -9.42 4.47
CA THR A 375 15.22 -10.74 5.13
C THR A 375 13.96 -11.51 4.72
N THR A 376 13.65 -12.62 5.38
CA THR A 376 12.46 -13.43 5.12
C THR A 376 11.16 -12.78 5.60
N GLN A 377 11.20 -11.70 6.38
CA GLN A 377 10.03 -10.88 6.74
C GLN A 377 9.95 -9.64 5.84
N MET A 378 8.81 -9.49 5.16
CA MET A 378 8.56 -8.36 4.26
C MET A 378 8.57 -7.01 4.98
N LYS A 379 9.11 -6.01 4.28
CA LYS A 379 9.23 -4.60 4.69
C LYS A 379 8.84 -3.61 3.58
N SER A 380 8.69 -4.09 2.35
CA SER A 380 8.15 -3.30 1.23
C SER A 380 6.69 -2.92 1.44
N VAL A 381 6.29 -1.79 0.88
CA VAL A 381 4.97 -1.16 1.03
C VAL A 381 4.16 -1.14 -0.27
N GLY A 382 4.72 -1.68 -1.34
CA GLY A 382 4.14 -1.73 -2.69
C GLY A 382 5.19 -2.20 -3.69
N GLU A 383 4.84 -2.21 -4.97
CA GLU A 383 5.71 -2.68 -6.04
C GLU A 383 5.42 -2.00 -7.38
N VAL A 384 6.44 -1.92 -8.23
CA VAL A 384 6.32 -1.48 -9.63
C VAL A 384 6.57 -2.67 -10.54
N MET A 385 5.87 -2.73 -11.66
CA MET A 385 6.12 -3.68 -12.73
C MET A 385 6.47 -2.92 -14.02
N ALA A 386 7.31 -3.52 -14.86
CA ALA A 386 7.55 -3.05 -16.22
C ALA A 386 7.67 -4.20 -17.20
N ILE A 387 7.39 -3.91 -18.47
CA ILE A 387 7.46 -4.86 -19.58
C ILE A 387 8.46 -4.32 -20.61
N GLY A 388 9.39 -5.16 -21.06
CA GLY A 388 10.33 -4.83 -22.13
C GLY A 388 10.60 -6.05 -23.01
N ARG A 389 11.02 -5.85 -24.26
CA ARG A 389 11.35 -6.96 -25.19
C ARG A 389 12.64 -7.69 -24.82
N ASN A 390 13.38 -7.15 -23.86
CA ASN A 390 14.55 -7.77 -23.26
C ASN A 390 14.65 -7.37 -21.77
N GLN A 391 15.45 -8.13 -21.01
CA GLN A 391 15.60 -7.93 -19.58
C GLN A 391 16.17 -6.55 -19.22
N GLN A 392 17.13 -6.02 -19.97
CA GLN A 392 17.73 -4.70 -19.70
C GLN A 392 16.70 -3.57 -19.88
N GLU A 393 15.90 -3.64 -20.95
CA GLU A 393 14.80 -2.71 -21.18
C GLU A 393 13.75 -2.78 -20.07
N SER A 394 13.33 -4.00 -19.72
CA SER A 394 12.35 -4.25 -18.65
C SER A 394 12.84 -3.72 -17.30
N LEU A 395 14.10 -4.02 -16.93
CA LEU A 395 14.72 -3.59 -15.67
C LEU A 395 14.85 -2.07 -15.57
N GLN A 396 15.37 -1.40 -16.62
CA GLN A 396 15.52 0.05 -16.59
C GLN A 396 14.18 0.80 -16.59
N LYS A 397 13.14 0.23 -17.22
CA LYS A 397 11.76 0.73 -17.11
C LYS A 397 11.23 0.61 -15.68
N ALA A 398 11.44 -0.53 -15.03
CA ALA A 398 11.04 -0.73 -13.64
C ALA A 398 11.76 0.25 -12.70
N LEU A 399 13.08 0.44 -12.86
CA LEU A 399 13.87 1.38 -12.05
C LEU A 399 13.35 2.81 -12.15
N ARG A 400 13.14 3.34 -13.37
CA ARG A 400 12.64 4.73 -13.53
C ARG A 400 11.17 4.89 -13.14
N GLY A 401 10.39 3.81 -13.18
CA GLY A 401 8.99 3.80 -12.72
C GLY A 401 8.82 3.62 -11.22
N LEU A 402 9.90 3.44 -10.46
CA LEU A 402 9.85 3.12 -9.02
C LEU A 402 9.51 4.32 -8.12
N GLU A 403 9.47 5.54 -8.66
CA GLU A 403 9.14 6.76 -7.92
C GLU A 403 10.04 7.00 -6.70
N VAL A 404 11.36 6.78 -6.89
CA VAL A 404 12.41 7.07 -5.90
C VAL A 404 13.41 8.15 -6.37
N GLY A 405 13.16 8.77 -7.53
CA GLY A 405 13.99 9.86 -8.06
C GLY A 405 15.23 9.39 -8.83
N VAL A 406 15.20 8.17 -9.35
CA VAL A 406 16.26 7.59 -10.19
C VAL A 406 15.77 7.45 -11.63
N ASP A 407 16.71 7.53 -12.57
CA ASP A 407 16.45 7.46 -14.02
C ASP A 407 17.00 6.17 -14.65
N GLY A 408 17.50 5.25 -13.82
CA GLY A 408 18.12 3.99 -14.19
C GLY A 408 19.10 3.55 -13.11
N PHE A 409 20.31 3.18 -13.51
CA PHE A 409 21.41 2.89 -12.60
C PHE A 409 22.11 4.19 -12.17
N ASP A 410 21.46 5.04 -11.37
CA ASP A 410 22.15 6.20 -10.79
C ASP A 410 23.24 5.77 -9.79
N GLU A 411 24.28 6.59 -9.65
CA GLU A 411 25.40 6.36 -8.74
C GLU A 411 24.99 6.63 -7.27
N MET A 412 25.32 5.70 -6.36
CA MET A 412 25.02 5.83 -4.92
C MET A 412 26.22 6.33 -4.10
N VAL A 413 27.42 6.17 -4.63
CA VAL A 413 28.66 6.61 -3.99
C VAL A 413 29.55 7.40 -4.93
N ASP A 414 30.29 8.35 -4.35
CA ASP A 414 31.44 8.92 -5.02
C ASP A 414 32.59 7.89 -5.01
N LEU A 415 32.95 7.40 -6.19
CA LEU A 415 33.98 6.36 -6.36
C LEU A 415 35.39 6.86 -6.00
N ASP A 416 35.63 8.17 -5.97
CA ASP A 416 36.90 8.74 -5.52
C ASP A 416 37.04 8.73 -3.99
N SER A 417 35.95 8.45 -3.27
CA SER A 417 35.96 8.32 -1.82
C SER A 417 36.74 7.07 -1.38
N PRO A 418 37.69 7.18 -0.43
CA PRO A 418 38.43 6.03 0.10
C PRO A 418 37.56 4.91 0.70
N GLU A 419 36.32 5.23 1.10
CA GLU A 419 35.38 4.30 1.74
C GLU A 419 34.39 3.65 0.76
N ALA A 420 34.37 4.07 -0.51
CA ALA A 420 33.38 3.64 -1.51
C ALA A 420 33.32 2.12 -1.65
N LEU A 421 34.47 1.46 -1.89
CA LEU A 421 34.54 0.00 -2.04
C LEU A 421 34.10 -0.76 -0.79
N THR A 422 34.34 -0.21 0.40
CA THR A 422 33.91 -0.83 1.67
C THR A 422 32.40 -0.77 1.79
N LYS A 423 31.79 0.39 1.48
CA LYS A 423 30.34 0.57 1.48
C LYS A 423 29.66 -0.32 0.44
N ILE A 424 30.18 -0.34 -0.79
CA ILE A 424 29.70 -1.22 -1.87
C ILE A 424 29.70 -2.68 -1.40
N ARG A 425 30.84 -3.21 -0.91
CA ARG A 425 30.91 -4.61 -0.44
C ARG A 425 29.92 -4.91 0.67
N HIS A 426 29.68 -3.98 1.58
CA HIS A 426 28.69 -4.14 2.63
C HIS A 426 27.27 -4.23 2.08
N GLU A 427 26.87 -3.31 1.21
CA GLU A 427 25.51 -3.28 0.63
C GLU A 427 25.23 -4.42 -0.36
N LEU A 428 26.27 -4.97 -1.00
CA LEU A 428 26.16 -6.19 -1.81
C LEU A 428 25.87 -7.42 -0.95
N LYS A 429 26.60 -7.55 0.16
CA LYS A 429 26.52 -8.71 1.06
C LYS A 429 25.28 -8.67 1.95
N GLU A 430 25.05 -7.55 2.61
CA GLU A 430 23.91 -7.30 3.49
C GLU A 430 22.90 -6.44 2.73
N ALA A 431 22.00 -7.10 2.00
CA ALA A 431 21.08 -6.45 1.09
C ALA A 431 20.20 -5.41 1.80
N GLY A 432 20.26 -4.16 1.35
CA GLY A 432 19.23 -3.16 1.62
C GLY A 432 18.35 -2.91 0.39
N ALA A 433 17.37 -2.03 0.51
CA ALA A 433 16.52 -1.59 -0.61
C ALA A 433 17.32 -1.00 -1.79
N GLU A 434 18.54 -0.53 -1.54
CA GLU A 434 19.37 0.14 -2.53
C GLU A 434 20.36 -0.79 -3.27
N ARG A 435 20.37 -2.08 -2.95
CA ARG A 435 21.41 -3.03 -3.43
C ARG A 435 21.57 -3.01 -4.96
N ILE A 436 20.49 -2.88 -5.71
CA ILE A 436 20.52 -2.86 -7.19
C ILE A 436 21.41 -1.75 -7.75
N TRP A 437 21.42 -0.57 -7.13
CA TRP A 437 22.28 0.55 -7.57
C TRP A 437 23.73 0.35 -7.14
N TYR A 438 23.97 -0.21 -5.94
CA TYR A 438 25.33 -0.59 -5.52
C TYR A 438 25.96 -1.68 -6.40
N ILE A 439 25.16 -2.55 -7.03
CA ILE A 439 25.67 -3.49 -8.06
C ILE A 439 26.22 -2.71 -9.26
N GLY A 440 25.50 -1.67 -9.72
CA GLY A 440 26.00 -0.76 -10.74
C GLY A 440 27.33 -0.10 -10.34
N ASP A 441 27.42 0.42 -9.12
CA ASP A 441 28.65 1.02 -8.58
C ASP A 441 29.79 0.00 -8.41
N ALA A 442 29.49 -1.25 -8.09
CA ALA A 442 30.49 -2.31 -8.00
C ALA A 442 31.17 -2.55 -9.34
N PHE A 443 30.42 -2.58 -10.45
CA PHE A 443 30.98 -2.67 -11.79
C PHE A 443 31.76 -1.41 -12.16
N ARG A 444 31.27 -0.21 -11.82
CA ARG A 444 32.02 1.04 -12.04
C ARG A 444 33.35 1.07 -11.28
N ALA A 445 33.40 0.44 -10.10
CA ALA A 445 34.59 0.28 -9.29
C ALA A 445 35.51 -0.88 -9.73
N GLY A 446 35.18 -1.58 -10.82
CA GLY A 446 35.99 -2.64 -11.41
C GLY A 446 35.89 -4.01 -10.73
N MET A 447 34.83 -4.27 -9.95
CA MET A 447 34.55 -5.61 -9.45
C MET A 447 34.10 -6.53 -10.58
N SER A 448 34.57 -7.78 -10.59
CA SER A 448 34.12 -8.78 -11.56
C SER A 448 32.74 -9.32 -11.21
N VAL A 449 32.04 -9.85 -12.22
CA VAL A 449 30.77 -10.58 -12.04
C VAL A 449 30.88 -11.65 -10.95
N ASP A 450 31.94 -12.47 -10.96
CA ASP A 450 32.15 -13.51 -9.94
C ASP A 450 32.30 -12.93 -8.53
N ALA A 451 32.96 -11.78 -8.38
CA ALA A 451 33.12 -11.14 -7.08
C ALA A 451 31.77 -10.64 -6.54
N ILE A 452 30.89 -10.15 -7.40
CA ILE A 452 29.55 -9.69 -7.05
C ILE A 452 28.64 -10.89 -6.76
N TYR A 453 28.68 -11.95 -7.59
CA TYR A 453 27.96 -13.21 -7.36
C TYR A 453 28.28 -13.77 -5.97
N ASN A 454 29.56 -13.88 -5.62
CA ASN A 454 29.99 -14.42 -4.32
C ASN A 454 29.51 -13.62 -3.10
N LEU A 455 29.15 -12.34 -3.28
CA LEU A 455 28.61 -11.50 -2.21
C LEU A 455 27.08 -11.53 -2.18
N THR A 456 26.43 -11.66 -3.33
CA THR A 456 25.00 -11.41 -3.50
C THR A 456 24.16 -12.66 -3.68
N GLY A 457 24.74 -13.73 -4.24
CA GLY A 457 24.05 -14.92 -4.73
C GLY A 457 23.14 -14.68 -5.95
N ILE A 458 23.16 -13.49 -6.55
CA ILE A 458 22.37 -13.15 -7.75
C ILE A 458 23.00 -13.84 -8.96
N ASP A 459 22.20 -14.58 -9.73
CA ASP A 459 22.69 -15.37 -10.88
C ASP A 459 23.50 -14.52 -11.87
N HIS A 460 24.61 -15.10 -12.37
CA HIS A 460 25.50 -14.47 -13.34
C HIS A 460 24.75 -13.90 -14.56
N TRP A 461 23.67 -14.55 -15.00
CA TRP A 461 22.87 -14.13 -16.14
C TRP A 461 22.31 -12.70 -15.99
N PHE A 462 21.90 -12.32 -14.78
CA PHE A 462 21.44 -10.95 -14.52
C PHE A 462 22.63 -9.99 -14.40
N LEU A 463 23.68 -10.42 -13.69
CA LEU A 463 24.85 -9.58 -13.40
C LEU A 463 25.60 -9.14 -14.67
N VAL A 464 25.81 -10.04 -15.65
CA VAL A 464 26.47 -9.68 -16.92
C VAL A 464 25.69 -8.66 -17.73
N GLN A 465 24.36 -8.64 -17.60
CA GLN A 465 23.51 -7.67 -18.29
C GLN A 465 23.59 -6.29 -17.65
N ILE A 466 23.72 -6.23 -16.32
CA ILE A 466 23.97 -4.97 -15.60
C ILE A 466 25.38 -4.48 -15.94
N GLU A 467 26.38 -5.36 -15.97
CA GLU A 467 27.75 -5.01 -16.37
C GLU A 467 27.76 -4.37 -17.77
N GLU A 468 27.06 -4.96 -18.75
CA GLU A 468 26.95 -4.38 -20.09
C GLU A 468 26.33 -2.98 -20.06
N LEU A 469 25.27 -2.74 -19.28
CA LEU A 469 24.67 -1.41 -19.14
C LEU A 469 25.70 -0.40 -18.60
N ILE A 470 26.46 -0.76 -17.57
CA ILE A 470 27.50 0.11 -17.00
C ILE A 470 28.64 0.39 -18.00
N GLN A 471 29.01 -0.59 -18.82
CA GLN A 471 29.98 -0.40 -19.91
C GLN A 471 29.44 0.58 -20.95
N LEU A 472 28.16 0.48 -21.32
CA LEU A 472 27.51 1.40 -22.26
C LEU A 472 27.40 2.82 -21.69
N GLU A 473 27.11 2.98 -20.40
CA GLU A 473 27.16 4.29 -19.73
C GLU A 473 28.56 4.92 -19.83
N THR A 474 29.59 4.12 -19.61
CA THR A 474 30.99 4.56 -19.72
C THR A 474 31.33 4.98 -21.16
N GLU A 475 30.85 4.24 -22.16
CA GLU A 475 31.01 4.58 -23.58
C GLU A 475 30.35 5.94 -23.90
N ILE A 476 29.10 6.14 -23.45
CA ILE A 476 28.36 7.40 -23.64
C ILE A 476 29.07 8.56 -22.96
N LYS A 477 29.46 8.40 -21.70
CA LYS A 477 30.15 9.44 -20.91
C LYS A 477 31.47 9.85 -21.57
N THR A 478 32.20 8.90 -22.15
CA THR A 478 33.48 9.15 -22.85
C THR A 478 33.28 9.88 -24.17
N ASN A 479 32.28 9.49 -24.97
CA ASN A 479 32.04 10.07 -26.29
C ASN A 479 31.25 11.39 -26.23
N GLY A 480 30.56 11.65 -25.12
CA GLY A 480 29.75 12.84 -24.87
C GLY A 480 28.55 12.97 -25.83
N PHE A 481 27.89 14.13 -25.78
CA PHE A 481 26.68 14.39 -26.57
C PHE A 481 26.90 14.24 -28.09
N ALA A 482 28.07 14.62 -28.60
CA ALA A 482 28.41 14.48 -30.02
C ALA A 482 28.53 13.01 -30.49
N GLY A 483 28.77 12.08 -29.56
CA GLY A 483 28.81 10.64 -29.83
C GLY A 483 27.45 9.97 -29.96
N LEU A 484 26.36 10.65 -29.59
CA LEU A 484 24.98 10.15 -29.70
C LEU A 484 24.48 10.22 -31.14
N THR A 485 25.12 9.46 -32.03
CA THR A 485 24.62 9.23 -33.40
C THR A 485 23.29 8.48 -33.37
N GLN A 486 22.55 8.50 -34.47
CA GLN A 486 21.26 7.81 -34.60
C GLN A 486 21.33 6.34 -34.18
N ASP A 487 22.35 5.61 -34.62
CA ASP A 487 22.53 4.18 -34.30
C ASP A 487 22.86 3.96 -32.83
N VAL A 488 23.75 4.78 -32.26
CA VAL A 488 24.11 4.71 -30.83
C VAL A 488 22.90 5.01 -29.97
N LEU A 489 22.18 6.10 -30.26
CA LEU A 489 21.00 6.50 -29.48
C LEU A 489 19.91 5.43 -29.56
N ARG A 490 19.60 4.90 -30.76
CA ARG A 490 18.64 3.80 -30.92
C ARG A 490 19.06 2.56 -30.13
N ARG A 491 20.35 2.19 -30.16
CA ARG A 491 20.90 1.08 -29.36
C ARG A 491 20.69 1.31 -27.87
N MET A 492 20.91 2.54 -27.37
CA MET A 492 20.70 2.86 -25.95
C MET A 492 19.22 2.76 -25.57
N LYS A 493 18.33 3.30 -26.40
CA LYS A 493 16.89 3.21 -26.15
C LYS A 493 16.39 1.77 -26.14
N ARG A 494 16.90 0.90 -27.02
CA ARG A 494 16.62 -0.56 -27.02
C ARG A 494 17.09 -1.30 -25.76
N LYS A 495 18.07 -0.73 -25.05
CA LYS A 495 18.57 -1.24 -23.76
C LYS A 495 17.81 -0.64 -22.58
N GLY A 496 16.81 0.21 -22.81
CA GLY A 496 15.95 0.81 -21.79
C GLY A 496 16.43 2.13 -21.21
N PHE A 497 17.53 2.71 -21.70
CA PHE A 497 18.07 3.97 -21.16
C PHE A 497 17.04 5.10 -21.26
N ALA A 498 16.72 5.73 -20.13
CA ALA A 498 15.90 6.93 -20.08
C ALA A 498 16.63 8.13 -20.68
N ASP A 499 15.90 9.08 -21.24
CA ASP A 499 16.44 10.35 -21.72
C ASP A 499 17.13 11.10 -20.57
N ALA A 500 16.56 11.05 -19.36
CA ALA A 500 17.11 11.68 -18.17
C ALA A 500 18.45 11.04 -17.73
N ARG A 501 18.60 9.72 -17.86
CA ARG A 501 19.88 9.05 -17.57
C ARG A 501 20.94 9.44 -18.59
N LEU A 502 20.61 9.43 -19.89
CA LEU A 502 21.51 9.86 -20.94
C LEU A 502 21.91 11.34 -20.77
N SER A 503 20.99 12.20 -20.33
CA SER A 503 21.25 13.62 -20.14
C SER A 503 22.25 13.86 -19.01
N LYS A 504 22.13 13.13 -17.89
CA LYS A 504 23.10 13.14 -16.79
C LYS A 504 24.49 12.69 -17.24
N LEU A 505 24.57 11.60 -18.01
CA LEU A 505 25.85 11.02 -18.47
C LEU A 505 26.64 11.95 -19.41
N VAL A 506 25.96 12.73 -20.24
CA VAL A 506 26.60 13.64 -21.21
C VAL A 506 26.57 15.12 -20.81
N GLY A 507 25.95 15.45 -19.66
CA GLY A 507 25.91 16.81 -19.11
C GLY A 507 25.03 17.80 -19.89
N VAL A 508 23.85 17.35 -20.34
CA VAL A 508 22.86 18.18 -21.06
C VAL A 508 21.48 18.10 -20.40
N SER A 509 20.52 18.88 -20.87
CA SER A 509 19.13 18.76 -20.39
C SER A 509 18.41 17.53 -20.98
N GLU A 510 17.48 16.93 -20.23
CA GLU A 510 16.63 15.84 -20.74
C GLU A 510 15.91 16.24 -22.04
N HIS A 511 15.46 17.50 -22.12
CA HIS A 511 14.83 18.06 -23.31
C HIS A 511 15.73 17.99 -24.56
N GLU A 512 17.04 18.16 -24.41
CA GLU A 512 17.97 18.06 -25.54
C GLU A 512 18.12 16.63 -26.07
N ILE A 513 18.11 15.63 -25.18
CA ILE A 513 18.11 14.22 -25.58
C ILE A 513 16.80 13.88 -26.30
N ARG A 514 15.66 14.30 -25.76
CA ARG A 514 14.35 14.12 -26.40
C ARG A 514 14.30 14.77 -27.78
N ARG A 515 14.75 16.02 -27.90
CA ARG A 515 14.85 16.73 -29.19
C ARG A 515 15.75 15.99 -30.18
N LEU A 516 16.86 15.42 -29.72
CA LEU A 516 17.75 14.64 -30.57
C LEU A 516 17.07 13.36 -31.08
N ARG A 517 16.31 12.67 -30.22
CA ARG A 517 15.47 11.54 -30.64
C ARG A 517 14.43 11.95 -31.67
N ASP A 518 13.74 13.06 -31.46
CA ASP A 518 12.76 13.60 -32.40
C ASP A 518 13.39 13.93 -33.77
N GLN A 519 14.61 14.49 -33.78
CA GLN A 519 15.36 14.77 -35.01
C GLN A 519 15.72 13.50 -35.79
N PHE A 520 15.99 12.40 -35.08
CA PHE A 520 16.32 11.11 -35.69
C PHE A 520 15.11 10.19 -35.89
N ASP A 521 13.90 10.66 -35.57
CA ASP A 521 12.67 9.87 -35.55
C ASP A 521 12.81 8.57 -34.74
N ILE A 522 13.46 8.66 -33.57
CA ILE A 522 13.65 7.56 -32.62
C ILE A 522 12.56 7.63 -31.55
N HIS A 523 11.46 6.92 -31.81
CA HIS A 523 10.32 6.80 -30.91
C HIS A 523 10.06 5.35 -30.55
N PRO A 524 9.47 5.06 -29.38
CA PRO A 524 9.04 3.72 -29.09
C PRO A 524 7.89 3.32 -30.00
N VAL A 525 7.81 2.02 -30.27
CA VAL A 525 6.58 1.37 -30.72
C VAL A 525 5.87 0.79 -29.51
N TYR A 526 4.58 0.48 -29.67
CA TYR A 526 3.80 -0.17 -28.62
C TYR A 526 3.43 -1.57 -29.06
N LYS A 527 3.70 -2.54 -28.20
CA LYS A 527 3.35 -3.95 -28.36
C LYS A 527 2.18 -4.29 -27.43
N ARG A 528 1.40 -5.30 -27.78
CA ARG A 528 0.29 -5.77 -26.95
C ARG A 528 0.66 -6.97 -26.10
N VAL A 529 0.05 -7.05 -24.93
CA VAL A 529 -0.04 -8.27 -24.13
C VAL A 529 -1.20 -9.10 -24.67
N ASP A 530 -0.94 -10.37 -24.99
CA ASP A 530 -1.90 -11.22 -25.71
C ASP A 530 -1.96 -12.67 -25.19
N THR A 531 -1.26 -13.02 -24.11
CA THR A 531 -1.11 -14.37 -23.52
C THR A 531 -0.50 -15.44 -24.43
N CYS A 532 -0.22 -15.17 -25.71
CA CYS A 532 0.07 -16.22 -26.69
C CYS A 532 1.23 -15.89 -27.64
N ALA A 533 2.03 -14.88 -27.33
CA ALA A 533 3.20 -14.48 -28.12
C ALA A 533 2.84 -14.28 -29.61
N ALA A 534 1.76 -13.54 -29.85
CA ALA A 534 1.20 -13.22 -31.16
C ALA A 534 0.73 -14.43 -32.01
N GLU A 535 0.57 -15.63 -31.43
CA GLU A 535 -0.04 -16.76 -32.15
C GLU A 535 -1.50 -16.45 -32.57
N PHE A 536 -2.20 -15.69 -31.73
CA PHE A 536 -3.57 -15.23 -31.97
C PHE A 536 -3.66 -13.70 -31.86
N ALA A 537 -4.57 -13.10 -32.61
CA ALA A 537 -4.81 -11.67 -32.52
C ALA A 537 -5.51 -11.30 -31.20
N SER A 538 -5.06 -10.24 -30.54
CA SER A 538 -5.70 -9.67 -29.36
C SER A 538 -6.57 -8.47 -29.74
N SER A 539 -7.85 -8.50 -29.35
CA SER A 539 -8.74 -7.34 -29.47
C SER A 539 -8.47 -6.29 -28.39
N THR A 540 -7.84 -6.70 -27.27
CA THR A 540 -7.59 -5.86 -26.11
C THR A 540 -6.39 -4.96 -26.34
N ALA A 541 -6.53 -3.67 -26.00
CA ALA A 541 -5.47 -2.68 -26.10
C ALA A 541 -4.68 -2.58 -24.78
N TYR A 542 -4.09 -3.70 -24.34
CA TYR A 542 -3.18 -3.76 -23.20
C TYR A 542 -1.74 -3.69 -23.71
N MET A 543 -1.05 -2.58 -23.48
CA MET A 543 0.17 -2.23 -24.23
C MET A 543 1.36 -1.86 -23.36
N TYR A 544 2.56 -2.01 -23.92
CA TYR A 544 3.81 -1.52 -23.37
C TYR A 544 4.72 -0.98 -24.50
N SER A 545 5.59 -0.03 -24.16
CA SER A 545 6.56 0.56 -25.07
C SER A 545 7.80 -0.33 -25.25
N SER A 546 8.33 -0.35 -26.47
CA SER A 546 9.67 -0.89 -26.76
C SER A 546 10.25 -0.21 -28.00
N TYR A 547 11.58 -0.18 -28.13
CA TYR A 547 12.25 0.37 -29.32
C TYR A 547 12.44 -0.67 -30.42
N ASP A 548 11.34 -1.28 -30.85
CA ASP A 548 11.26 -2.26 -31.94
C ASP A 548 10.73 -1.65 -33.25
N GLU A 549 10.48 -2.48 -34.26
CA GLU A 549 10.10 -2.01 -35.61
C GLU A 549 8.60 -1.72 -35.78
N GLU A 550 7.71 -2.65 -35.39
CA GLU A 550 6.26 -2.55 -35.65
C GLU A 550 5.47 -2.02 -34.44
N CYS A 551 4.54 -1.08 -34.66
CA CYS A 551 3.66 -0.52 -33.64
C CYS A 551 2.22 -1.03 -33.76
N GLU A 552 1.71 -1.59 -32.67
CA GLU A 552 0.38 -2.20 -32.53
C GLU A 552 -0.60 -1.32 -31.75
N ALA A 553 -0.23 -0.05 -31.49
CA ALA A 553 -1.10 0.89 -30.79
C ALA A 553 -2.44 1.04 -31.52
N TYR A 554 -2.40 1.26 -32.83
CA TYR A 554 -3.59 1.49 -33.68
C TYR A 554 -4.61 2.44 -33.02
N PRO A 555 -4.23 3.70 -32.73
CA PRO A 555 -5.11 4.66 -32.05
C PRO A 555 -6.36 4.97 -32.88
N THR A 556 -7.50 5.24 -32.22
CA THR A 556 -8.76 5.57 -32.90
C THR A 556 -8.97 7.09 -33.04
N ASP A 557 -10.05 7.50 -33.72
CA ASP A 557 -10.46 8.92 -33.85
C ASP A 557 -11.50 9.35 -32.79
N ARG A 558 -11.83 8.49 -31.81
CA ARG A 558 -12.75 8.85 -30.72
C ARG A 558 -12.18 9.99 -29.88
N LYS A 559 -13.03 10.73 -29.18
CA LYS A 559 -12.57 11.70 -28.16
C LYS A 559 -11.98 10.94 -26.99
N LYS A 560 -10.70 11.17 -26.71
CA LYS A 560 -9.96 10.39 -25.72
C LYS A 560 -9.62 11.21 -24.49
N ILE A 561 -9.78 10.61 -23.32
CA ILE A 561 -9.31 11.18 -22.06
C ILE A 561 -8.28 10.24 -21.47
N MET A 562 -7.08 10.76 -21.24
CA MET A 562 -5.99 10.04 -20.60
C MET A 562 -6.03 10.29 -19.10
N VAL A 563 -5.88 9.23 -18.31
CA VAL A 563 -5.82 9.26 -16.85
C VAL A 563 -4.44 8.75 -16.44
N LEU A 564 -3.68 9.59 -15.73
CA LEU A 564 -2.39 9.19 -15.20
C LEU A 564 -2.55 8.61 -13.79
N GLY A 565 -2.11 7.36 -13.62
CA GLY A 565 -2.00 6.70 -12.33
C GLY A 565 -0.83 7.20 -11.51
N GLY A 566 -0.63 6.58 -10.35
CA GLY A 566 0.40 6.99 -9.39
C GLY A 566 1.70 6.21 -9.44
N GLY A 567 1.79 5.09 -10.18
CA GLY A 567 2.91 4.14 -10.02
C GLY A 567 2.81 3.32 -8.71
N PRO A 568 3.94 2.78 -8.20
CA PRO A 568 3.95 1.79 -7.11
C PRO A 568 3.44 2.38 -5.79
N ASN A 569 2.54 1.70 -5.08
CA ASN A 569 2.05 2.20 -3.78
C ASN A 569 3.19 2.49 -2.78
N ARG A 570 2.94 3.48 -1.92
CA ARG A 570 3.84 3.89 -0.83
C ARG A 570 3.07 4.65 0.25
N ILE A 571 3.63 4.79 1.44
CA ILE A 571 2.98 5.51 2.55
C ILE A 571 2.67 6.95 2.13
N GLY A 572 1.41 7.35 2.28
CA GLY A 572 0.88 8.63 1.82
C GLY A 572 0.32 8.64 0.41
N GLN A 573 0.58 7.61 -0.39
CA GLN A 573 0.07 7.42 -1.75
C GLN A 573 -0.34 5.95 -1.98
N GLY A 574 -1.46 5.58 -1.37
CA GLY A 574 -2.01 4.24 -1.39
C GLY A 574 -3.04 4.02 -2.49
N ILE A 575 -3.93 3.07 -2.22
CA ILE A 575 -5.02 2.63 -3.09
C ILE A 575 -6.08 3.71 -3.32
N GLU A 576 -6.15 4.73 -2.47
CA GLU A 576 -7.14 5.79 -2.53
C GLU A 576 -7.05 6.60 -3.84
N PHE A 577 -5.83 6.74 -4.37
CA PHE A 577 -5.57 7.40 -5.65
C PHE A 577 -5.89 6.49 -6.85
N ASP A 578 -5.64 5.18 -6.72
CA ASP A 578 -6.04 4.21 -7.74
C ASP A 578 -7.57 4.18 -7.89
N TYR A 579 -8.29 4.16 -6.77
CA TYR A 579 -9.75 4.30 -6.72
C TYR A 579 -10.25 5.50 -7.53
N CYS A 580 -9.64 6.67 -7.34
CA CYS A 580 -10.00 7.87 -8.08
C CYS A 580 -9.76 7.71 -9.58
N CYS A 581 -8.60 7.17 -9.98
CA CYS A 581 -8.26 6.92 -11.38
C CYS A 581 -9.23 5.93 -12.04
N VAL A 582 -9.61 4.84 -11.34
CA VAL A 582 -10.61 3.87 -11.81
C VAL A 582 -11.96 4.55 -12.02
N HIS A 583 -12.43 5.33 -11.06
CA HIS A 583 -13.71 6.06 -11.16
C HIS A 583 -13.72 7.06 -12.31
N ALA A 584 -12.61 7.76 -12.58
CA ALA A 584 -12.50 8.62 -13.75
C ALA A 584 -12.64 7.84 -15.06
N SER A 585 -11.94 6.71 -15.20
CA SER A 585 -12.03 5.86 -16.39
C SER A 585 -13.46 5.32 -16.57
N LEU A 586 -14.07 4.79 -15.51
CA LEU A 586 -15.42 4.24 -15.58
C LEU A 586 -16.44 5.30 -15.99
N ALA A 587 -16.45 6.45 -15.32
CA ALA A 587 -17.41 7.52 -15.59
C ALA A 587 -17.27 8.11 -17.00
N LEU A 588 -16.04 8.36 -17.45
CA LEU A 588 -15.82 8.95 -18.77
C LEU A 588 -16.06 7.95 -19.91
N ARG A 589 -15.81 6.66 -19.67
CA ARG A 589 -16.17 5.59 -20.61
C ARG A 589 -17.69 5.45 -20.73
N GLU A 590 -18.42 5.48 -19.62
CA GLU A 590 -19.89 5.52 -19.59
C GLU A 590 -20.44 6.71 -20.38
N ASP A 591 -19.77 7.86 -20.30
CA ASP A 591 -20.13 9.09 -21.01
C ASP A 591 -19.68 9.10 -22.50
N GLY A 592 -19.07 8.01 -22.97
CA GLY A 592 -18.74 7.78 -24.39
C GLY A 592 -17.34 8.19 -24.83
N TYR A 593 -16.50 8.70 -23.93
CA TYR A 593 -15.08 8.92 -24.22
C TYR A 593 -14.35 7.57 -24.40
N GLU A 594 -13.26 7.60 -25.16
CA GLU A 594 -12.29 6.51 -25.15
C GLU A 594 -11.30 6.78 -24.01
N THR A 595 -11.31 5.97 -22.96
CA THR A 595 -10.46 6.19 -21.80
C THR A 595 -9.12 5.49 -21.95
N ILE A 596 -8.05 6.22 -21.66
CA ILE A 596 -6.68 5.73 -21.71
C ILE A 596 -6.11 5.76 -20.30
N MET A 597 -5.75 4.61 -19.75
CA MET A 597 -5.05 4.52 -18.46
C MET A 597 -3.55 4.40 -18.68
N VAL A 598 -2.75 5.15 -17.92
CA VAL A 598 -1.29 5.05 -17.89
C VAL A 598 -0.84 4.83 -16.45
N ASN A 599 -0.42 3.61 -16.13
CA ASN A 599 0.04 3.23 -14.78
C ASN A 599 0.92 1.97 -14.85
N CYS A 600 1.74 1.72 -13.82
CA CYS A 600 2.69 0.60 -13.77
C CYS A 600 2.65 -0.20 -12.45
N ASN A 601 1.60 -0.01 -11.65
CA ASN A 601 1.42 -0.79 -10.43
C ASN A 601 0.66 -2.10 -10.73
N PRO A 602 1.26 -3.28 -10.50
CA PRO A 602 0.62 -4.55 -10.84
C PRO A 602 -0.51 -4.96 -9.88
N GLU A 603 -0.54 -4.38 -8.68
CA GLU A 603 -1.49 -4.79 -7.63
C GLU A 603 -2.90 -4.21 -7.83
N THR A 604 -3.09 -3.26 -8.75
CA THR A 604 -4.26 -2.38 -8.74
C THR A 604 -5.30 -2.66 -9.82
N VAL A 605 -6.50 -2.11 -9.60
CA VAL A 605 -7.64 -2.23 -10.52
C VAL A 605 -7.47 -1.29 -11.72
N SER A 606 -6.76 -0.17 -11.60
CA SER A 606 -6.52 0.70 -12.77
C SER A 606 -5.70 0.04 -13.87
N THR A 607 -4.78 -0.88 -13.52
CA THR A 607 -4.00 -1.65 -14.49
C THR A 607 -4.68 -2.95 -14.92
N ASP A 608 -5.95 -3.12 -14.58
CA ASP A 608 -6.82 -4.13 -15.19
C ASP A 608 -7.26 -3.65 -16.58
N TYR A 609 -7.11 -4.50 -17.60
CA TYR A 609 -7.50 -4.16 -18.97
C TYR A 609 -9.02 -3.95 -19.12
N ASP A 610 -9.84 -4.42 -18.16
CA ASP A 610 -11.29 -4.20 -18.15
C ASP A 610 -11.68 -2.77 -17.70
N THR A 611 -10.77 -2.03 -17.07
CA THR A 611 -11.05 -0.73 -16.45
C THR A 611 -11.10 0.42 -17.45
N SER A 612 -10.30 0.38 -18.52
CA SER A 612 -10.22 1.42 -19.55
C SER A 612 -10.41 0.84 -20.96
N ASP A 613 -10.69 1.69 -21.96
CA ASP A 613 -10.69 1.23 -23.36
C ASP A 613 -9.27 0.83 -23.81
N ARG A 614 -8.25 1.51 -23.27
CA ARG A 614 -6.84 1.35 -23.62
C ARG A 614 -5.98 1.45 -22.37
N LEU A 615 -5.05 0.52 -22.18
CA LEU A 615 -4.15 0.47 -21.03
C LEU A 615 -2.70 0.50 -21.52
N TYR A 616 -1.94 1.47 -21.05
CA TYR A 616 -0.49 1.53 -21.21
C TYR A 616 0.17 1.20 -19.87
N PHE A 617 0.80 0.03 -19.79
CA PHE A 617 1.57 -0.42 -18.63
C PHE A 617 2.97 0.19 -18.65
N GLU A 618 3.04 1.49 -18.40
CA GLU A 618 4.24 2.29 -18.59
C GLU A 618 4.63 3.04 -17.32
N PRO A 619 5.94 3.29 -17.11
CA PRO A 619 6.39 4.22 -16.09
C PRO A 619 5.68 5.57 -16.24
N VAL A 620 5.21 6.15 -15.14
CA VAL A 620 4.51 7.44 -15.15
C VAL A 620 5.54 8.57 -15.12
N THR A 621 6.34 8.68 -16.19
CA THR A 621 7.38 9.70 -16.35
C THR A 621 7.03 10.71 -17.44
N LEU A 622 7.74 11.84 -17.48
CA LEU A 622 7.57 12.83 -18.55
C LEU A 622 7.83 12.20 -19.94
N GLU A 623 8.90 11.42 -20.06
CA GLU A 623 9.30 10.82 -21.33
C GLU A 623 8.23 9.85 -21.85
N ASP A 624 7.81 8.92 -21.01
CA ASP A 624 6.92 7.83 -21.39
C ASP A 624 5.50 8.36 -21.67
N VAL A 625 5.00 9.32 -20.86
CA VAL A 625 3.69 9.96 -21.08
C VAL A 625 3.68 10.78 -22.37
N LEU A 626 4.75 11.52 -22.68
CA LEU A 626 4.84 12.26 -23.94
C LEU A 626 4.87 11.34 -25.17
N ALA A 627 5.52 10.18 -25.07
CA ALA A 627 5.52 9.18 -26.13
C ALA A 627 4.09 8.66 -26.41
N ILE A 628 3.30 8.42 -25.35
CA ILE A 628 1.90 8.00 -25.49
C ILE A 628 1.07 9.14 -26.08
N ALA A 629 1.20 10.36 -25.56
CA ALA A 629 0.46 11.53 -26.06
C ALA A 629 0.75 11.83 -27.53
N ARG A 630 1.98 11.59 -28.01
CA ARG A 630 2.37 11.71 -29.43
C ARG A 630 1.55 10.79 -30.34
N VAL A 631 1.35 9.54 -29.91
CA VAL A 631 0.60 8.52 -30.67
C VAL A 631 -0.91 8.72 -30.53
N GLU A 632 -1.38 8.94 -29.30
CA GLU A 632 -2.81 8.96 -28.99
C GLU A 632 -3.50 10.28 -29.29
N LYS A 633 -2.78 11.40 -29.15
CA LYS A 633 -3.30 12.77 -29.27
C LYS A 633 -4.61 12.96 -28.48
N PRO A 634 -4.58 12.75 -27.15
CA PRO A 634 -5.79 12.80 -26.33
C PRO A 634 -6.45 14.19 -26.39
N THR A 635 -7.77 14.24 -26.21
CA THR A 635 -8.51 15.50 -26.07
C THR A 635 -8.27 16.16 -24.72
N GLY A 636 -7.98 15.36 -23.69
CA GLY A 636 -7.64 15.84 -22.35
C GLY A 636 -6.85 14.82 -21.53
N VAL A 637 -6.07 15.31 -20.57
CA VAL A 637 -5.27 14.50 -19.65
C VAL A 637 -5.56 14.91 -18.20
N ILE A 638 -5.95 13.95 -17.37
CA ILE A 638 -6.19 14.10 -15.94
C ILE A 638 -4.89 13.76 -15.19
N VAL A 639 -4.38 14.73 -14.44
CA VAL A 639 -3.14 14.62 -13.64
C VAL A 639 -3.39 14.73 -12.13
N GLN A 640 -4.62 15.03 -11.73
CA GLN A 640 -4.99 15.38 -10.36
C GLN A 640 -5.39 14.16 -9.52
N TYR A 641 -5.46 12.96 -10.10
CA TYR A 641 -6.04 11.78 -9.45
C TYR A 641 -5.00 10.76 -8.97
N GLY A 642 -3.86 10.64 -9.66
CA GLY A 642 -2.81 9.67 -9.32
C GLY A 642 -1.85 10.09 -8.19
N GLY A 643 -2.20 11.07 -7.37
CA GLY A 643 -1.33 11.56 -6.29
C GLY A 643 -0.17 12.44 -6.78
N GLN A 644 0.98 12.43 -6.10
CA GLN A 644 2.06 13.39 -6.35
C GLN A 644 2.79 13.16 -7.70
N THR A 645 2.89 11.91 -8.15
CA THR A 645 3.64 11.53 -9.35
C THR A 645 3.16 12.31 -10.59
N PRO A 646 1.90 12.19 -11.04
CA PRO A 646 1.43 12.98 -12.17
C PRO A 646 1.35 14.49 -11.88
N LEU A 647 1.16 14.87 -10.62
CA LEU A 647 1.11 16.29 -10.21
C LEU A 647 2.44 17.01 -10.47
N LYS A 648 3.57 16.35 -10.21
CA LYS A 648 4.91 16.87 -10.50
C LYS A 648 5.17 17.04 -11.99
N LEU A 649 4.52 16.23 -12.83
CA LEU A 649 4.68 16.28 -14.29
C LEU A 649 3.83 17.36 -14.95
N ALA A 650 2.77 17.84 -14.29
CA ALA A 650 1.73 18.67 -14.87
C ALA A 650 2.27 19.89 -15.65
N ARG A 651 3.19 20.67 -15.06
CA ARG A 651 3.79 21.85 -15.72
C ARG A 651 4.64 21.47 -16.94
N ALA A 652 5.44 20.42 -16.83
CA ALA A 652 6.29 19.97 -17.93
C ALA A 652 5.48 19.38 -19.10
N LEU A 653 4.39 18.67 -18.79
CA LEU A 653 3.44 18.15 -19.77
C LEU A 653 2.72 19.28 -20.51
N GLU A 654 2.19 20.27 -19.79
CA GLU A 654 1.52 21.43 -20.40
C GLU A 654 2.49 22.24 -21.28
N ALA A 655 3.71 22.49 -20.79
CA ALA A 655 4.75 23.17 -21.57
C ALA A 655 5.16 22.40 -22.84
N ALA A 656 5.00 21.08 -22.86
CA ALA A 656 5.23 20.22 -24.01
C ALA A 656 3.99 20.08 -24.93
N GLY A 657 2.88 20.77 -24.62
CA GLY A 657 1.67 20.82 -25.44
C GLY A 657 0.64 19.74 -25.13
N VAL A 658 0.74 19.05 -23.99
CA VAL A 658 -0.27 18.07 -23.56
C VAL A 658 -1.50 18.81 -23.00
N PRO A 659 -2.72 18.47 -23.43
CA PRO A 659 -3.94 19.16 -23.00
C PRO A 659 -4.36 18.72 -21.59
N ILE A 660 -3.80 19.35 -20.56
CA ILE A 660 -4.23 19.11 -19.18
C ILE A 660 -5.66 19.66 -18.98
N ILE A 661 -6.58 18.84 -18.48
CA ILE A 661 -7.96 19.24 -18.17
C ILE A 661 -8.18 19.27 -16.65
N GLY A 662 -9.25 19.94 -16.20
CA GLY A 662 -9.49 20.18 -14.78
C GLY A 662 -8.68 21.37 -14.24
N THR A 663 -8.32 21.33 -12.95
CA THR A 663 -7.54 22.40 -12.33
C THR A 663 -6.19 22.54 -13.03
N SER A 664 -5.85 23.76 -13.45
CA SER A 664 -4.65 24.00 -14.27
C SER A 664 -3.35 23.74 -13.50
N PRO A 665 -2.24 23.40 -14.19
CA PRO A 665 -0.93 23.25 -13.55
C PRO A 665 -0.48 24.48 -12.76
N ASP A 666 -0.78 25.69 -13.25
CA ASP A 666 -0.50 26.94 -12.51
C ASP A 666 -1.38 27.08 -11.25
N ALA A 667 -2.66 26.70 -11.31
CA ALA A 667 -3.53 26.71 -10.15
C ALA A 667 -3.09 25.69 -9.09
N ILE A 668 -2.62 24.52 -9.52
CA ILE A 668 -2.00 23.52 -8.64
C ILE A 668 -0.76 24.11 -7.97
N ASP A 669 0.13 24.71 -8.76
CA ASP A 669 1.33 25.37 -8.24
C ASP A 669 1.02 26.52 -7.28
N ARG A 670 -0.06 27.30 -7.51
CA ARG A 670 -0.48 28.36 -6.57
C ARG A 670 -0.82 27.84 -5.18
N ALA A 671 -1.28 26.60 -5.05
CA ALA A 671 -1.63 26.00 -3.76
C ALA A 671 -0.45 25.26 -3.12
N GLU A 672 0.38 24.60 -3.94
CA GLU A 672 1.56 23.85 -3.49
C GLU A 672 2.75 24.77 -3.16
N ASP A 673 2.91 25.88 -3.90
CA ASP A 673 3.90 26.92 -3.60
C ASP A 673 3.42 27.77 -2.42
N ARG A 674 4.21 27.73 -1.35
CA ARG A 674 3.81 28.31 -0.06
C ARG A 674 3.75 29.83 -0.09
N GLU A 675 4.59 30.51 -0.86
CA GLU A 675 4.55 31.97 -1.00
C GLU A 675 3.31 32.39 -1.80
N ARG A 676 3.05 31.71 -2.92
CA ARG A 676 1.85 31.97 -3.75
C ARG A 676 0.57 31.69 -2.97
N PHE A 677 0.57 30.62 -2.16
CA PHE A 677 -0.57 30.26 -1.33
C PHE A 677 -0.82 31.30 -0.23
N GLN A 678 0.19 31.72 0.52
CA GLN A 678 0.06 32.76 1.55
C GLN A 678 -0.52 34.05 0.98
N GLN A 679 -0.05 34.48 -0.20
CA GLN A 679 -0.60 35.66 -0.88
C GLN A 679 -2.10 35.51 -1.23
N ALA A 680 -2.55 34.31 -1.59
CA ALA A 680 -3.97 34.03 -1.86
C ALA A 680 -4.80 34.07 -0.56
N VAL A 681 -4.27 33.52 0.52
CA VAL A 681 -4.89 33.55 1.86
C VAL A 681 -5.05 34.98 2.36
N ASP A 682 -4.00 35.80 2.27
CA ASP A 682 -4.01 37.21 2.66
C ASP A 682 -5.02 38.02 1.85
N ARG A 683 -5.09 37.77 0.53
CA ARG A 683 -6.06 38.42 -0.36
C ARG A 683 -7.50 38.12 0.05
N LEU A 684 -7.77 36.89 0.50
CA LEU A 684 -9.09 36.47 0.95
C LEU A 684 -9.39 36.88 2.41
N GLY A 685 -8.41 37.44 3.13
CA GLY A 685 -8.55 37.81 4.54
C GLY A 685 -8.80 36.61 5.45
N LEU A 686 -8.26 35.44 5.10
CA LEU A 686 -8.37 34.21 5.88
C LEU A 686 -7.27 34.15 6.95
N LYS A 687 -7.51 33.37 8.00
CA LYS A 687 -6.52 33.16 9.06
C LYS A 687 -5.61 32.00 8.72
N GLN A 688 -4.31 32.20 8.86
CA GLN A 688 -3.27 31.18 8.81
C GLN A 688 -2.44 31.26 10.08
N PRO A 689 -1.82 30.15 10.55
CA PRO A 689 -0.80 30.23 11.59
C PRO A 689 0.30 31.24 11.21
N GLU A 690 0.88 31.92 12.20
CA GLU A 690 2.06 32.75 11.97
C GLU A 690 3.16 31.86 11.36
N ASN A 691 3.73 32.30 10.23
CA ASN A 691 4.64 31.49 9.47
C ASN A 691 5.72 32.32 8.76
N ALA A 692 6.83 31.66 8.40
CA ALA A 692 7.87 32.24 7.59
C ALA A 692 8.54 31.20 6.71
N THR A 693 8.93 31.63 5.51
CA THR A 693 9.67 30.82 4.55
C THR A 693 11.17 31.14 4.65
N VAL A 694 11.99 30.12 4.83
CA VAL A 694 13.44 30.26 5.07
C VAL A 694 14.24 29.29 4.21
N THR A 695 15.43 29.71 3.78
CA THR A 695 16.33 28.88 2.97
C THR A 695 17.65 28.56 3.68
N ALA A 696 17.97 29.32 4.74
CA ALA A 696 19.21 29.15 5.50
C ALA A 696 18.92 28.97 7.00
N LEU A 697 19.76 28.19 7.68
CA LEU A 697 19.59 27.88 9.10
C LEU A 697 19.54 29.13 9.99
N GLU A 698 20.48 30.08 9.83
CA GLU A 698 20.50 31.27 10.70
C GLU A 698 19.26 32.15 10.48
N GLN A 699 18.75 32.22 9.24
CA GLN A 699 17.48 32.88 8.93
C GLN A 699 16.30 32.15 9.63
N ALA A 700 16.32 30.82 9.64
CA ALA A 700 15.33 30.00 10.35
C ALA A 700 15.32 30.29 11.84
N VAL A 701 16.49 30.38 12.47
CA VAL A 701 16.63 30.67 13.91
C VAL A 701 16.09 32.07 14.27
N ASP A 702 16.36 33.07 13.44
CA ASP A 702 15.86 34.43 13.67
C ASP A 702 14.33 34.50 13.50
N LYS A 703 13.80 33.88 12.43
CA LYS A 703 12.34 33.82 12.21
C LYS A 703 11.59 32.99 13.23
N ALA A 704 12.21 31.92 13.74
CA ALA A 704 11.64 31.11 14.81
C ALA A 704 11.40 31.91 16.11
N LYS A 705 12.24 32.92 16.41
CA LYS A 705 12.06 33.80 17.57
C LYS A 705 10.89 34.77 17.39
N GLU A 706 10.61 35.18 16.15
CA GLU A 706 9.48 36.04 15.82
C GLU A 706 8.15 35.28 15.92
N ILE A 707 8.08 34.07 15.34
CA ILE A 707 6.87 33.22 15.30
C ILE A 707 6.58 32.59 16.68
N GLY A 708 7.63 32.16 17.39
CA GLY A 708 7.51 31.52 18.70
C GLY A 708 7.31 30.01 18.64
N TYR A 709 8.04 29.30 19.52
CA TYR A 709 7.97 27.85 19.69
C TYR A 709 6.72 27.41 20.47
N PRO A 710 6.26 26.15 20.30
CA PRO A 710 6.74 25.15 19.33
C PRO A 710 6.42 25.50 17.87
N LEU A 711 7.25 25.02 16.95
CA LEU A 711 7.11 25.25 15.51
C LEU A 711 6.93 23.92 14.76
N VAL A 712 6.18 23.95 13.67
CA VAL A 712 6.17 22.89 12.66
C VAL A 712 7.14 23.28 11.55
N VAL A 713 8.12 22.44 11.29
CA VAL A 713 9.04 22.62 10.17
C VAL A 713 8.60 21.74 9.00
N ARG A 714 8.38 22.34 7.83
CA ARG A 714 7.84 21.65 6.65
C ARG A 714 8.64 21.91 5.38
N PRO A 715 9.13 20.88 4.69
CA PRO A 715 9.63 21.00 3.32
C PRO A 715 8.52 21.34 2.31
N SER A 716 8.89 21.94 1.18
CA SER A 716 7.97 22.21 0.05
C SER A 716 7.83 21.01 -0.90
N TYR A 717 6.72 20.92 -1.66
CA TYR A 717 6.43 19.88 -2.68
C TYR A 717 6.47 18.42 -2.18
N VAL A 718 6.09 18.20 -0.92
CA VAL A 718 6.03 16.87 -0.29
C VAL A 718 4.58 16.48 0.05
N LEU A 719 4.31 15.17 0.06
CA LEU A 719 3.06 14.59 0.50
C LEU A 719 3.31 13.68 1.71
N GLY A 720 2.31 13.51 2.58
CA GLY A 720 2.39 12.61 3.73
C GLY A 720 3.34 13.14 4.81
N GLY A 721 3.53 14.45 4.85
CA GLY A 721 4.41 15.16 5.78
C GLY A 721 5.86 14.69 5.76
N ARG A 722 6.39 14.31 4.58
CA ARG A 722 7.77 13.81 4.46
C ARG A 722 8.75 14.78 5.10
N ALA A 723 9.55 14.28 6.05
CA ALA A 723 10.49 15.05 6.84
C ALA A 723 9.87 16.26 7.59
N MET A 724 8.57 16.24 7.89
CA MET A 724 7.97 17.22 8.80
C MET A 724 8.30 16.86 10.25
N GLU A 725 8.65 17.87 11.05
CA GLU A 725 8.93 17.70 12.47
C GLU A 725 8.40 18.87 13.31
N ILE A 726 7.95 18.59 14.53
CA ILE A 726 7.63 19.61 15.53
C ILE A 726 8.90 19.90 16.33
N VAL A 727 9.40 21.13 16.24
CA VAL A 727 10.58 21.59 16.99
C VAL A 727 10.15 22.45 18.17
N TYR A 728 10.69 22.15 19.35
CA TYR A 728 10.27 22.79 20.61
C TYR A 728 11.19 23.93 21.04
N ASP A 729 12.42 23.97 20.53
CA ASP A 729 13.40 25.00 20.84
C ASP A 729 14.44 25.18 19.71
N GLU A 730 15.38 26.12 19.91
CA GLU A 730 16.44 26.43 18.93
C GLU A 730 17.39 25.24 18.70
N ALA A 731 17.65 24.42 19.72
CA ALA A 731 18.56 23.28 19.59
C ALA A 731 17.95 22.21 18.69
N ASP A 732 16.65 21.93 18.84
CA ASP A 732 15.91 21.03 17.97
C ASP A 732 15.87 21.54 16.52
N LEU A 733 15.63 22.84 16.31
CA LEU A 733 15.62 23.46 14.98
C LEU A 733 16.97 23.35 14.27
N ARG A 734 18.08 23.64 14.96
CA ARG A 734 19.44 23.54 14.41
C ARG A 734 19.77 22.12 13.98
N ARG A 735 19.39 21.14 14.79
CA ARG A 735 19.60 19.73 14.45
C ARG A 735 18.76 19.31 13.24
N TYR A 736 17.47 19.66 13.20
CA TYR A 736 16.61 19.37 12.05
C TYR A 736 17.26 19.84 10.73
N PHE A 737 17.78 21.07 10.71
CA PHE A 737 18.44 21.62 9.51
C PHE A 737 19.72 20.86 9.11
N ASN A 738 20.47 20.32 10.07
CA ASN A 738 21.67 19.54 9.78
C ASN A 738 21.34 18.12 9.28
N GLU A 739 20.24 17.53 9.74
CA GLU A 739 19.88 16.13 9.46
C GLU A 739 18.91 15.98 8.27
N ALA A 740 17.97 16.92 8.08
CA ALA A 740 16.81 16.73 7.20
C ALA A 740 16.78 17.61 5.93
N VAL A 741 17.51 18.73 5.88
CA VAL A 741 17.47 19.66 4.73
C VAL A 741 18.14 19.09 3.48
N SER A 742 18.95 18.03 3.62
CA SER A 742 19.49 17.26 2.48
C SER A 742 18.41 16.61 1.61
N VAL A 743 17.16 16.48 2.10
CA VAL A 743 16.03 15.83 1.42
C VAL A 743 15.22 16.82 0.56
N SER A 744 15.37 18.13 0.79
CA SER A 744 14.73 19.15 -0.03
C SER A 744 15.60 19.42 -1.25
N ASN A 745 14.98 19.45 -2.43
CA ASN A 745 15.56 20.15 -3.59
C ASN A 745 15.86 21.61 -3.19
N GLU A 746 16.40 22.45 -4.07
CA GLU A 746 16.71 23.87 -3.82
C GLU A 746 15.51 24.76 -3.35
N SER A 747 14.37 24.16 -2.99
CA SER A 747 13.17 24.75 -2.44
C SER A 747 13.28 25.20 -0.98
N PRO A 748 12.52 26.24 -0.58
CA PRO A 748 12.49 26.74 0.79
C PRO A 748 11.81 25.80 1.81
N VAL A 749 12.16 25.98 3.09
CA VAL A 749 11.53 25.33 4.26
C VAL A 749 10.58 26.31 4.94
N LEU A 750 9.38 25.85 5.29
CA LEU A 750 8.38 26.63 6.02
C LEU A 750 8.51 26.39 7.52
N LEU A 751 8.47 27.47 8.30
CA LEU A 751 8.31 27.45 9.74
C LEU A 751 6.91 27.96 10.06
N ASP A 752 6.09 27.16 10.73
CA ASP A 752 4.78 27.57 11.21
C ASP A 752 4.67 27.47 12.72
N HIS A 753 3.92 28.38 13.32
CA HIS A 753 3.51 28.22 14.71
C HIS A 753 2.68 26.95 14.89
N PHE A 754 3.10 26.07 15.80
CA PHE A 754 2.34 24.86 16.09
C PHE A 754 1.10 25.18 16.92
N LEU A 755 -0.08 24.94 16.33
CA LEU A 755 -1.36 25.15 17.00
C LEU A 755 -1.66 24.02 17.99
N ASP A 756 -1.03 24.07 19.17
CA ASP A 756 -1.24 23.06 20.23
C ASP A 756 -2.73 22.98 20.66
N ASP A 757 -3.18 21.78 21.00
CA ASP A 757 -4.58 21.46 21.39
C ASP A 757 -5.67 21.93 20.39
N ALA A 758 -5.36 22.03 19.10
CA ALA A 758 -6.35 22.35 18.05
C ALA A 758 -7.01 21.10 17.46
N VAL A 759 -8.29 21.19 17.10
CA VAL A 759 -9.00 20.13 16.34
C VAL A 759 -8.64 20.28 14.87
N GLU A 760 -8.22 19.21 14.21
CA GLU A 760 -7.96 19.22 12.77
C GLU A 760 -9.20 18.78 11.98
N VAL A 761 -9.40 19.36 10.81
CA VAL A 761 -10.57 19.13 9.95
C VAL A 761 -10.13 19.01 8.50
N ASP A 762 -10.56 17.94 7.83
CA ASP A 762 -10.45 17.76 6.39
C ASP A 762 -11.81 18.05 5.71
N ILE A 763 -11.80 18.79 4.60
CA ILE A 763 -12.98 19.05 3.78
C ILE A 763 -12.69 18.74 2.32
N ASP A 764 -13.39 17.75 1.79
CA ASP A 764 -13.38 17.44 0.35
C ASP A 764 -14.54 18.16 -0.34
N ALA A 765 -14.27 18.78 -1.49
CA ALA A 765 -15.25 19.53 -2.27
C ALA A 765 -14.99 19.43 -3.77
N ILE A 766 -16.03 19.71 -4.56
CA ILE A 766 -15.96 19.78 -6.03
C ILE A 766 -16.33 21.19 -6.47
N CYS A 767 -15.54 21.76 -7.37
CA CYS A 767 -15.82 23.06 -8.00
C CYS A 767 -15.81 22.91 -9.52
N ASP A 768 -16.85 23.42 -10.19
CA ASP A 768 -16.92 23.49 -11.66
C ASP A 768 -16.60 24.89 -12.22
N GLY A 769 -16.34 25.85 -11.33
CA GLY A 769 -16.10 27.25 -11.65
C GLY A 769 -17.31 28.15 -11.56
N GLU A 770 -18.50 27.59 -11.45
CA GLU A 770 -19.74 28.32 -11.21
C GLU A 770 -20.26 28.07 -9.79
N ARG A 771 -20.09 26.84 -9.29
CA ARG A 771 -20.54 26.38 -7.99
C ARG A 771 -19.47 25.53 -7.31
N VAL A 772 -19.49 25.57 -5.98
CA VAL A 772 -18.76 24.65 -5.11
C VAL A 772 -19.76 23.79 -4.35
N VAL A 773 -19.56 22.49 -4.33
CA VAL A 773 -20.36 21.56 -3.53
C VAL A 773 -19.44 20.79 -2.61
N ILE A 774 -19.73 20.85 -1.31
CA ILE A 774 -19.01 20.12 -0.29
C ILE A 774 -19.34 18.63 -0.43
N GLY A 775 -18.29 17.81 -0.54
CA GLY A 775 -18.39 16.37 -0.53
C GLY A 775 -18.53 15.84 0.89
N GLY A 776 -17.71 16.32 1.83
CA GLY A 776 -17.81 15.95 3.24
C GLY A 776 -16.89 16.76 4.14
N ILE A 777 -17.31 16.97 5.39
CA ILE A 777 -16.52 17.60 6.45
C ILE A 777 -16.17 16.52 7.48
N MET A 778 -14.88 16.29 7.67
CA MET A 778 -14.34 15.26 8.54
C MET A 778 -13.62 15.88 9.73
N GLU A 779 -14.08 15.58 10.93
CA GLU A 779 -13.42 16.00 12.18
C GLU A 779 -12.43 14.93 12.62
N HIS A 780 -11.18 15.29 12.86
CA HIS A 780 -10.18 14.34 13.36
C HIS A 780 -10.40 14.04 14.85
N ILE A 781 -10.09 12.80 15.25
CA ILE A 781 -10.05 12.42 16.65
C ILE A 781 -8.77 13.01 17.25
N GLU A 782 -7.61 12.70 16.68
CA GLU A 782 -6.33 13.30 17.05
C GLU A 782 -6.33 14.81 16.78
N GLN A 783 -5.61 15.54 17.63
CA GLN A 783 -5.38 16.97 17.47
C GLN A 783 -4.41 17.26 16.31
N ALA A 784 -4.45 18.50 15.81
CA ALA A 784 -3.49 19.02 14.85
C ALA A 784 -2.05 18.78 15.37
N GLY A 785 -1.20 18.25 14.49
CA GLY A 785 0.16 17.79 14.86
C GLY A 785 0.33 16.28 14.77
N VAL A 786 -0.77 15.53 14.75
CA VAL A 786 -0.80 14.19 14.13
C VAL A 786 -1.25 14.37 12.69
N HIS A 787 -0.49 13.82 11.74
CA HIS A 787 -0.81 13.97 10.33
C HIS A 787 -2.21 13.39 10.02
N SER A 788 -3.04 14.09 9.23
CA SER A 788 -4.39 13.64 8.78
C SER A 788 -4.50 12.21 8.23
N GLY A 789 -3.37 11.68 7.79
CA GLY A 789 -3.25 10.34 7.22
C GLY A 789 -3.15 9.26 8.30
N ASP A 790 -2.65 9.60 9.48
CA ASP A 790 -2.54 8.71 10.65
C ASP A 790 -3.62 9.01 11.70
N SER A 791 -4.41 10.07 11.53
CA SER A 791 -5.52 10.39 12.42
C SER A 791 -6.75 9.57 12.06
N ALA A 792 -7.50 9.15 13.07
CA ALA A 792 -8.88 8.74 12.89
C ALA A 792 -9.74 9.97 12.58
N CYS A 793 -10.83 9.81 11.84
CA CYS A 793 -11.75 10.92 11.58
C CYS A 793 -13.23 10.50 11.53
N SER A 794 -14.12 11.46 11.78
CA SER A 794 -15.57 11.26 11.82
C SER A 794 -16.28 12.08 10.75
N LEU A 795 -17.21 11.44 10.05
CA LEU A 795 -18.20 12.07 9.17
C LEU A 795 -19.61 11.62 9.57
N PRO A 796 -20.51 12.53 10.00
CA PRO A 796 -20.26 13.95 10.22
C PRO A 796 -19.35 14.21 11.43
N ALA A 797 -18.93 15.46 11.60
CA ALA A 797 -18.21 15.92 12.79
C ALA A 797 -18.96 15.58 14.09
N TYR A 798 -18.23 15.20 15.14
CA TYR A 798 -18.79 14.67 16.40
C TYR A 798 -18.75 15.67 17.56
N THR A 799 -17.91 16.71 17.50
CA THR A 799 -17.85 17.78 18.52
C THR A 799 -17.96 19.20 17.96
N LEU A 800 -17.57 19.42 16.69
CA LEU A 800 -17.57 20.77 16.10
C LEU A 800 -18.98 21.35 15.98
N SER A 801 -19.13 22.61 16.37
CA SER A 801 -20.39 23.33 16.24
C SER A 801 -20.75 23.60 14.77
N GLN A 802 -22.05 23.65 14.47
CA GLN A 802 -22.52 23.93 13.11
C GLN A 802 -22.04 25.31 12.61
N ASP A 803 -21.95 26.31 13.50
CA ASP A 803 -21.48 27.65 13.14
C ASP A 803 -20.03 27.61 12.63
N ILE A 804 -19.15 26.87 13.30
CA ILE A 804 -17.74 26.73 12.87
C ILE A 804 -17.65 25.94 11.56
N GLN A 805 -18.46 24.89 11.39
CA GLN A 805 -18.51 24.17 10.13
C GLN A 805 -18.97 25.07 8.98
N ASN A 806 -19.96 25.93 9.19
CA ASN A 806 -20.44 26.89 8.19
C ASN A 806 -19.36 27.91 7.81
N VAL A 807 -18.56 28.39 8.78
CA VAL A 807 -17.40 29.24 8.49
C VAL A 807 -16.42 28.52 7.57
N MET A 808 -16.11 27.24 7.82
CA MET A 808 -15.22 26.47 6.96
C MET A 808 -15.82 26.27 5.55
N ARG A 809 -17.13 26.01 5.42
CA ARG A 809 -17.82 25.93 4.12
C ARG A 809 -17.63 27.21 3.29
N GLU A 810 -17.84 28.37 3.89
CA GLU A 810 -17.62 29.66 3.23
C GLU A 810 -16.16 29.88 2.82
N GLN A 811 -15.22 29.44 3.65
CA GLN A 811 -13.78 29.55 3.35
C GLN A 811 -13.38 28.63 2.19
N VAL A 812 -13.87 27.39 2.17
CA VAL A 812 -13.65 26.42 1.07
C VAL A 812 -14.20 26.98 -0.25
N GLU A 813 -15.40 27.56 -0.25
CA GLU A 813 -15.97 28.16 -1.45
C GLU A 813 -15.11 29.31 -1.99
N LYS A 814 -14.67 30.23 -1.12
CA LYS A 814 -13.79 31.34 -1.49
C LYS A 814 -12.46 30.84 -2.07
N LEU A 815 -11.84 29.85 -1.44
CA LEU A 815 -10.59 29.26 -1.87
C LEU A 815 -10.72 28.57 -3.23
N ALA A 816 -11.82 27.83 -3.46
CA ALA A 816 -12.08 27.15 -4.72
C ALA A 816 -12.10 28.13 -5.91
N PHE A 817 -12.78 29.26 -5.75
CA PHE A 817 -12.87 30.29 -6.79
C PHE A 817 -11.56 31.05 -6.98
N GLU A 818 -10.88 31.47 -5.90
CA GLU A 818 -9.60 32.19 -5.97
C GLU A 818 -8.50 31.37 -6.62
N LEU A 819 -8.41 30.09 -6.26
CA LEU A 819 -7.43 29.16 -6.81
C LEU A 819 -7.82 28.67 -8.21
N GLY A 820 -9.04 28.92 -8.68
CA GLY A 820 -9.50 28.50 -10.00
C GLY A 820 -9.65 26.98 -10.12
N VAL A 821 -10.11 26.33 -9.04
CA VAL A 821 -10.32 24.87 -9.00
C VAL A 821 -11.34 24.45 -10.06
N ARG A 822 -11.07 23.31 -10.72
CA ARG A 822 -11.96 22.62 -11.66
C ARG A 822 -11.85 21.11 -11.44
N GLY A 823 -12.83 20.53 -10.75
CA GLY A 823 -12.77 19.16 -10.26
C GLY A 823 -12.69 19.12 -8.73
N LEU A 824 -11.96 18.13 -8.20
CA LEU A 824 -11.78 17.93 -6.76
C LEU A 824 -10.81 18.94 -6.15
N MET A 825 -11.09 19.30 -4.90
CA MET A 825 -10.13 19.90 -3.98
C MET A 825 -10.36 19.36 -2.57
N ASN A 826 -9.30 19.41 -1.77
CA ASN A 826 -9.30 19.14 -0.36
C ASN A 826 -8.74 20.35 0.40
N THR A 827 -9.30 20.67 1.57
CA THR A 827 -8.82 21.75 2.42
C THR A 827 -8.68 21.27 3.85
N GLN A 828 -7.56 21.61 4.49
CA GLN A 828 -7.27 21.27 5.87
C GLN A 828 -7.32 22.50 6.76
N PHE A 829 -8.03 22.38 7.88
CA PHE A 829 -8.17 23.43 8.88
C PHE A 829 -7.74 22.94 10.27
N ALA A 830 -7.33 23.89 11.11
CA ALA A 830 -7.22 23.72 12.55
C ALA A 830 -8.21 24.64 13.24
N VAL A 831 -8.98 24.12 14.20
CA VAL A 831 -9.92 24.89 15.01
C VAL A 831 -9.37 25.01 16.42
N LYS A 832 -9.05 26.23 16.84
CA LYS A 832 -8.55 26.54 18.18
C LYS A 832 -9.29 27.73 18.75
N ASN A 833 -9.83 27.60 19.97
CA ASN A 833 -10.57 28.67 20.65
C ASN A 833 -11.72 29.29 19.82
N ASN A 834 -12.47 28.47 19.07
CA ASN A 834 -13.50 28.89 18.10
C ASN A 834 -12.99 29.75 16.93
N GLU A 835 -11.69 29.72 16.65
CA GLU A 835 -11.11 30.34 15.46
C GLU A 835 -10.65 29.25 14.48
N VAL A 836 -10.94 29.47 13.20
CA VAL A 836 -10.58 28.58 12.10
C VAL A 836 -9.29 29.08 11.46
N TYR A 837 -8.25 28.25 11.48
CA TYR A 837 -6.96 28.48 10.85
C TYR A 837 -6.80 27.54 9.66
N LEU A 838 -6.38 28.08 8.54
CA LEU A 838 -6.10 27.31 7.33
C LEU A 838 -4.70 26.67 7.41
N ILE A 839 -4.63 25.35 7.23
CA ILE A 839 -3.37 24.60 7.21
C ILE A 839 -2.83 24.54 5.78
N GLU A 840 -3.60 23.96 4.86
CA GLU A 840 -3.26 23.86 3.43
C GLU A 840 -4.49 23.58 2.56
N VAL A 841 -4.32 23.77 1.24
CA VAL A 841 -5.30 23.39 0.21
C VAL A 841 -4.61 22.50 -0.82
N ASN A 842 -5.27 21.39 -1.14
CA ASN A 842 -4.84 20.40 -2.12
C ASN A 842 -5.81 20.45 -3.32
N PRO A 843 -5.49 21.13 -4.43
CA PRO A 843 -6.39 21.31 -5.58
C PRO A 843 -6.42 20.06 -6.49
N ARG A 844 -6.63 18.90 -5.88
CA ARG A 844 -6.57 17.57 -6.47
C ARG A 844 -7.43 16.59 -5.66
N ALA A 845 -7.48 15.34 -6.09
CA ALA A 845 -8.04 14.28 -5.25
C ALA A 845 -7.19 14.10 -3.97
N ALA A 846 -7.86 13.92 -2.83
CA ALA A 846 -7.26 13.54 -1.57
C ALA A 846 -7.56 12.07 -1.24
N ARG A 847 -6.78 11.51 -0.31
CA ARG A 847 -6.93 10.11 0.10
C ARG A 847 -8.28 9.83 0.78
N THR A 848 -8.96 10.85 1.30
CA THR A 848 -10.26 10.78 1.98
C THR A 848 -11.43 10.61 1.01
N VAL A 849 -11.25 10.89 -0.28
CA VAL A 849 -12.32 10.86 -1.29
C VAL A 849 -13.08 9.52 -1.34
N PRO A 850 -12.43 8.34 -1.30
CA PRO A 850 -13.15 7.07 -1.24
C PRO A 850 -14.01 6.94 0.02
N PHE A 851 -13.46 7.22 1.21
CA PHE A 851 -14.20 7.20 2.48
C PHE A 851 -15.43 8.12 2.44
N VAL A 852 -15.26 9.37 1.98
CA VAL A 852 -16.37 10.32 1.84
C VAL A 852 -17.41 9.82 0.84
N SER A 853 -16.97 9.23 -0.28
CA SER A 853 -17.88 8.68 -1.29
C SER A 853 -18.71 7.52 -0.74
N LYS A 854 -18.10 6.63 0.05
CA LYS A 854 -18.78 5.50 0.70
C LYS A 854 -19.74 5.96 1.80
N ALA A 855 -19.35 6.96 2.60
CA ALA A 855 -20.18 7.50 3.66
C ALA A 855 -21.42 8.23 3.12
N THR A 856 -21.25 9.04 2.07
CA THR A 856 -22.31 9.90 1.52
C THR A 856 -23.13 9.25 0.41
N GLY A 857 -22.61 8.22 -0.23
CA GLY A 857 -23.21 7.63 -1.43
C GLY A 857 -23.03 8.45 -2.70
N ALA A 858 -22.29 9.57 -2.65
CA ALA A 858 -21.93 10.34 -3.84
C ALA A 858 -20.56 9.88 -4.37
N PRO A 859 -20.45 9.38 -5.62
CA PRO A 859 -19.16 8.97 -6.19
C PRO A 859 -18.34 10.20 -6.61
N LEU A 860 -17.71 10.88 -5.66
CA LEU A 860 -17.09 12.19 -5.86
C LEU A 860 -16.06 12.22 -6.99
N ALA A 861 -15.27 11.14 -7.15
CA ALA A 861 -14.31 11.01 -8.25
C ALA A 861 -14.99 10.93 -9.63
N LYS A 862 -16.13 10.22 -9.76
CA LYS A 862 -16.91 10.20 -11.01
C LYS A 862 -17.46 11.59 -11.34
N ILE A 863 -18.02 12.26 -10.33
CA ILE A 863 -18.63 13.59 -10.49
C ILE A 863 -17.59 14.62 -10.92
N ALA A 864 -16.44 14.64 -10.25
CA ALA A 864 -15.38 15.58 -10.58
C ALA A 864 -14.68 15.24 -11.90
N ALA A 865 -14.56 13.97 -12.29
CA ALA A 865 -14.03 13.59 -13.61
C ALA A 865 -14.90 14.18 -14.73
N ARG A 866 -16.22 14.13 -14.58
CA ARG A 866 -17.20 14.75 -15.48
C ARG A 866 -17.07 16.27 -15.51
N VAL A 867 -16.87 16.91 -14.35
CA VAL A 867 -16.55 18.36 -14.27
C VAL A 867 -15.30 18.69 -15.07
N MET A 868 -14.21 17.94 -14.89
CA MET A 868 -12.97 18.16 -15.63
C MET A 868 -13.14 17.96 -17.14
N ALA A 869 -14.05 17.06 -17.56
CA ALA A 869 -14.40 16.84 -18.96
C ALA A 869 -15.42 17.85 -19.54
N GLY A 870 -15.96 18.75 -18.71
CA GLY A 870 -16.82 19.87 -19.12
C GLY A 870 -18.31 19.75 -18.78
N GLN A 871 -18.72 18.79 -17.95
CA GLN A 871 -20.10 18.68 -17.45
C GLN A 871 -20.24 19.34 -16.07
N SER A 872 -21.04 20.40 -15.97
CA SER A 872 -21.18 21.15 -14.71
C SER A 872 -21.90 20.34 -13.61
N LEU A 873 -21.75 20.75 -12.36
CA LEU A 873 -22.42 20.15 -11.21
C LEU A 873 -23.95 20.21 -11.34
N GLU A 874 -24.46 21.30 -11.94
CA GLU A 874 -25.87 21.47 -12.29
C GLU A 874 -26.35 20.41 -13.30
N GLN A 875 -25.58 20.15 -14.36
CA GLN A 875 -25.92 19.14 -15.37
C GLN A 875 -25.93 17.72 -14.81
N GLN A 876 -25.08 17.46 -13.80
CA GLN A 876 -24.99 16.17 -13.12
C GLN A 876 -26.01 16.01 -11.99
N GLY A 877 -26.70 17.09 -11.58
CA GLY A 877 -27.66 17.07 -10.47
C GLY A 877 -27.01 16.97 -9.08
N PHE A 878 -25.70 17.22 -8.94
CA PHE A 878 -25.00 17.24 -7.66
C PHE A 878 -24.78 18.68 -7.22
N THR A 879 -25.82 19.32 -6.68
CA THR A 879 -25.83 20.77 -6.37
C THR A 879 -25.83 21.11 -4.89
N GLN A 880 -25.93 20.10 -4.02
CA GLN A 880 -26.04 20.25 -2.57
C GLN A 880 -25.16 19.22 -1.84
N GLU A 881 -24.65 19.61 -0.68
CA GLU A 881 -23.93 18.72 0.24
C GLU A 881 -24.86 17.65 0.80
N ILE A 882 -24.36 16.42 0.90
CA ILE A 882 -25.08 15.29 1.51
C ILE A 882 -24.57 15.09 2.93
N ILE A 883 -25.47 15.16 3.92
CA ILE A 883 -25.18 14.84 5.32
C ILE A 883 -25.85 13.51 5.67
N PRO A 884 -25.09 12.41 5.88
CA PRO A 884 -25.68 11.10 6.16
C PRO A 884 -26.43 11.05 7.50
N PRO A 885 -27.48 10.20 7.63
CA PRO A 885 -28.23 10.03 8.87
C PRO A 885 -27.55 9.09 9.89
N TYR A 886 -26.29 8.72 9.65
CA TYR A 886 -25.47 7.83 10.46
C TYR A 886 -24.05 8.39 10.58
N TYR A 887 -23.28 7.87 11.54
CA TYR A 887 -21.86 8.16 11.67
C TYR A 887 -21.03 7.17 10.87
N SER A 888 -20.04 7.69 10.16
CA SER A 888 -18.95 6.95 9.54
C SER A 888 -17.65 7.40 10.18
N VAL A 889 -16.86 6.47 10.70
CA VAL A 889 -15.56 6.75 11.30
C VAL A 889 -14.50 6.01 10.52
N LYS A 890 -13.46 6.73 10.10
CA LYS A 890 -12.24 6.16 9.53
C LYS A 890 -11.22 5.97 10.64
N GLU A 891 -10.58 4.81 10.69
CA GLU A 891 -9.40 4.53 11.53
C GLU A 891 -8.26 3.97 10.66
N VAL A 892 -7.03 3.99 11.15
CA VAL A 892 -5.83 3.64 10.38
C VAL A 892 -5.10 2.41 10.94
N VAL A 893 -4.33 1.74 10.07
CA VAL A 893 -3.40 0.67 10.48
C VAL A 893 -1.95 1.10 10.29
N LEU A 894 -1.13 0.87 11.32
CA LEU A 894 0.25 1.36 11.41
C LEU A 894 1.24 0.18 11.35
N PRO A 895 2.35 0.28 10.59
CA PRO A 895 3.27 -0.83 10.36
C PRO A 895 4.34 -1.00 11.45
N PHE A 896 4.15 -0.43 12.65
CA PHE A 896 5.18 -0.44 13.69
C PHE A 896 5.58 -1.85 14.14
N ASN A 897 4.66 -2.82 14.08
CA ASN A 897 4.96 -4.22 14.38
C ASN A 897 5.96 -4.86 13.41
N LYS A 898 6.09 -4.33 12.19
CA LYS A 898 7.11 -4.74 11.19
C LYS A 898 8.48 -4.14 11.48
N PHE A 899 8.55 -3.09 12.30
CA PHE A 899 9.77 -2.36 12.62
C PHE A 899 9.98 -2.23 14.14
N PRO A 900 10.31 -3.31 14.87
CA PRO A 900 10.41 -3.30 16.32
C PRO A 900 11.40 -2.29 16.93
N GLY A 901 12.38 -1.82 16.15
CA GLY A 901 13.36 -0.79 16.54
C GLY A 901 12.81 0.64 16.56
N VAL A 902 11.66 0.87 15.92
CA VAL A 902 11.00 2.18 15.81
C VAL A 902 10.19 2.48 17.08
N ASP A 903 10.05 3.76 17.39
CA ASP A 903 9.12 4.23 18.41
C ASP A 903 7.69 4.31 17.83
N PRO A 904 6.71 3.56 18.36
CA PRO A 904 5.38 3.53 17.77
C PRO A 904 4.54 4.71 18.26
N LEU A 905 4.92 5.90 17.80
CA LEU A 905 4.38 7.20 18.17
C LEU A 905 3.86 7.95 16.93
N LEU A 906 2.71 8.60 17.08
CA LEU A 906 2.11 9.46 16.06
C LEU A 906 2.80 10.83 16.01
N GLY A 907 2.78 11.49 14.85
CA GLY A 907 3.35 12.82 14.70
C GLY A 907 3.00 13.48 13.36
N PRO A 908 3.72 14.54 12.97
CA PRO A 908 3.37 15.37 11.81
C PRO A 908 3.71 14.73 10.46
N GLU A 909 4.42 13.60 10.45
CA GLU A 909 4.66 12.79 9.27
C GLU A 909 3.76 11.56 9.30
N MET A 910 3.21 11.16 8.15
CA MET A 910 2.35 9.98 8.00
C MET A 910 3.16 8.68 7.94
N ARG A 911 2.72 7.63 8.65
CA ARG A 911 3.34 6.29 8.71
C ARG A 911 2.36 5.14 8.43
N SER A 912 1.06 5.37 8.48
CA SER A 912 0.03 4.35 8.21
C SER A 912 0.09 3.82 6.78
N THR A 913 -0.30 2.56 6.62
CA THR A 913 -0.31 1.87 5.32
C THR A 913 -1.71 1.72 4.73
N GLY A 914 -2.75 1.80 5.56
CA GLY A 914 -4.13 1.61 5.14
C GLY A 914 -5.13 2.11 6.18
N GLU A 915 -6.41 1.97 5.84
CA GLU A 915 -7.53 2.48 6.62
C GLU A 915 -8.71 1.50 6.65
N VAL A 916 -9.57 1.65 7.65
CA VAL A 916 -10.84 0.95 7.82
C VAL A 916 -11.96 1.96 8.07
N MET A 917 -13.19 1.54 7.84
CA MET A 917 -14.39 2.34 8.12
C MET A 917 -15.34 1.59 9.04
N GLY A 918 -15.78 2.25 10.10
CA GLY A 918 -16.86 1.79 10.98
C GLY A 918 -18.12 2.63 10.80
N VAL A 919 -19.28 1.97 10.72
CA VAL A 919 -20.58 2.63 10.51
C VAL A 919 -21.50 2.36 11.69
N GLY A 920 -22.02 3.43 12.29
CA GLY A 920 -22.85 3.34 13.48
C GLY A 920 -23.95 4.40 13.54
N ARG A 921 -24.99 4.13 14.33
CA ARG A 921 -26.06 5.09 14.63
C ARG A 921 -25.59 6.21 15.55
N THR A 922 -24.48 5.97 16.24
CA THR A 922 -23.80 6.91 17.12
C THR A 922 -22.31 6.91 16.79
N PHE A 923 -21.63 8.02 17.10
CA PHE A 923 -20.17 8.09 17.01
C PHE A 923 -19.49 6.94 17.78
N ALA A 924 -19.99 6.60 18.98
CA ALA A 924 -19.43 5.52 19.79
C ALA A 924 -19.48 4.15 19.08
N GLU A 925 -20.61 3.81 18.44
CA GLU A 925 -20.75 2.57 17.67
C GLU A 925 -19.85 2.56 16.43
N ALA A 926 -19.80 3.68 15.69
CA ALA A 926 -18.96 3.81 14.51
C ALA A 926 -17.47 3.69 14.87
N PHE A 927 -17.02 4.37 15.92
CA PHE A 927 -15.65 4.32 16.43
C PHE A 927 -15.29 2.92 16.94
N ALA A 928 -16.18 2.27 17.70
CA ALA A 928 -15.95 0.90 18.18
C ALA A 928 -15.79 -0.10 17.04
N LYS A 929 -16.54 0.05 15.95
CA LYS A 929 -16.38 -0.78 14.75
C LYS A 929 -15.06 -0.49 14.03
N ALA A 930 -14.70 0.78 13.85
CA ALA A 930 -13.44 1.14 13.21
C ALA A 930 -12.24 0.56 13.98
N GLU A 931 -12.23 0.69 15.31
CA GLU A 931 -11.21 0.11 16.18
C GLU A 931 -11.16 -1.43 16.11
N LEU A 932 -12.32 -2.10 16.13
CA LEU A 932 -12.37 -3.56 15.97
C LEU A 932 -11.83 -4.01 14.61
N ALA A 933 -12.07 -3.24 13.55
CA ALA A 933 -11.56 -3.51 12.21
C ALA A 933 -10.04 -3.32 12.12
N CYS A 934 -9.43 -2.49 12.97
CA CYS A 934 -7.98 -2.38 13.13
C CYS A 934 -7.38 -3.50 14.02
N GLY A 935 -8.21 -4.40 14.55
CA GLY A 935 -7.79 -5.48 15.45
C GLY A 935 -7.77 -5.09 16.92
N CYS A 936 -8.24 -3.89 17.29
CA CYS A 936 -8.36 -3.46 18.67
C CYS A 936 -9.62 -4.05 19.32
N VAL A 937 -9.43 -4.97 20.27
CA VAL A 937 -10.53 -5.53 21.07
C VAL A 937 -10.60 -4.80 22.41
N TYR A 938 -11.78 -4.30 22.75
CA TYR A 938 -12.05 -3.70 24.05
C TYR A 938 -12.17 -4.76 25.14
N PRO A 939 -11.32 -4.74 26.17
CA PRO A 939 -11.42 -5.70 27.26
C PRO A 939 -12.59 -5.35 28.19
N GLU A 940 -13.24 -6.37 28.77
CA GLU A 940 -14.28 -6.22 29.80
C GLU A 940 -13.65 -5.87 31.16
N GLY A 941 -13.02 -4.69 31.23
CA GLY A 941 -12.32 -4.19 32.41
C GLY A 941 -10.82 -4.55 32.43
N GLY A 942 -10.27 -4.72 33.63
CA GLY A 942 -8.83 -4.90 33.84
C GLY A 942 -8.18 -3.64 34.43
N ARG A 943 -6.97 -3.32 34.00
CA ARG A 943 -6.19 -2.22 34.58
C ARG A 943 -5.66 -1.30 33.49
N ALA A 944 -5.93 -0.01 33.64
CA ALA A 944 -5.47 1.03 32.74
C ALA A 944 -4.29 1.80 33.36
N LEU A 945 -3.24 2.03 32.57
CA LEU A 945 -2.14 2.94 32.94
C LEU A 945 -2.39 4.33 32.36
N ILE A 946 -2.38 5.37 33.19
CA ILE A 946 -2.48 6.77 32.76
C ILE A 946 -1.15 7.49 33.03
N SER A 947 -0.43 7.86 31.98
CA SER A 947 0.84 8.61 32.06
C SER A 947 0.89 9.69 30.98
N VAL A 948 0.42 10.89 31.33
CA VAL A 948 0.15 11.98 30.36
C VAL A 948 1.06 13.20 30.57
N ARG A 949 1.24 13.98 29.50
CA ARG A 949 1.95 15.29 29.52
C ARG A 949 1.22 16.32 30.39
N GLU A 950 1.91 17.40 30.76
CA GLU A 950 1.37 18.43 31.66
C GLU A 950 0.04 19.05 31.19
N SER A 951 -0.06 19.44 29.92
CA SER A 951 -1.29 20.07 29.36
C SER A 951 -2.51 19.14 29.42
N ASP A 952 -2.29 17.83 29.40
CA ASP A 952 -3.37 16.83 29.40
C ASP A 952 -3.89 16.50 30.80
N LYS A 953 -3.14 16.83 31.87
CA LYS A 953 -3.45 16.36 33.23
C LYS A 953 -4.83 16.78 33.74
N GLN A 954 -5.28 17.99 33.41
CA GLN A 954 -6.61 18.45 33.83
C GLN A 954 -7.72 17.63 33.17
N ARG A 955 -7.61 17.41 31.85
CA ARG A 955 -8.58 16.61 31.09
C ARG A 955 -8.50 15.13 31.46
N ALA A 956 -7.33 14.62 31.85
CA ALA A 956 -7.14 13.23 32.27
C ALA A 956 -7.99 12.84 33.49
N VAL A 957 -8.39 13.79 34.33
CA VAL A 957 -9.34 13.54 35.44
C VAL A 957 -10.68 13.00 34.91
N ALA A 958 -11.26 13.68 33.93
CA ALA A 958 -12.54 13.26 33.34
C ALA A 958 -12.43 11.92 32.60
N LEU A 959 -11.28 11.65 31.98
CA LEU A 959 -11.00 10.34 31.38
C LEU A 959 -10.90 9.24 32.44
N ALA A 960 -10.18 9.49 33.53
CA ALA A 960 -10.06 8.55 34.64
C ALA A 960 -11.42 8.20 35.26
N GLU A 961 -12.32 9.18 35.42
CA GLU A 961 -13.70 8.91 35.87
C GLU A 961 -14.45 7.99 34.91
N LYS A 962 -14.32 8.19 33.60
CA LYS A 962 -14.95 7.32 32.59
C LYS A 962 -14.40 5.90 32.68
N LEU A 963 -13.08 5.74 32.76
CA LEU A 963 -12.44 4.42 32.88
C LEU A 963 -12.87 3.68 34.16
N VAL A 964 -12.98 4.38 35.29
CA VAL A 964 -13.48 3.79 36.54
C VAL A 964 -14.94 3.34 36.39
N ARG A 965 -15.80 4.13 35.71
CA ARG A 965 -17.19 3.73 35.44
C ARG A 965 -17.28 2.52 34.51
N LEU A 966 -16.34 2.38 33.59
CA LEU A 966 -16.18 1.20 32.73
C LEU A 966 -15.59 -0.02 33.47
N GLY A 967 -15.24 0.11 34.75
CA GLY A 967 -14.75 -0.98 35.59
C GLY A 967 -13.24 -1.17 35.63
N TYR A 968 -12.46 -0.24 35.09
CA TYR A 968 -11.00 -0.31 35.15
C TYR A 968 -10.45 0.03 36.53
N GLN A 969 -9.43 -0.72 36.93
CA GLN A 969 -8.49 -0.30 37.97
C GLN A 969 -7.46 0.64 37.34
N LEU A 970 -6.98 1.65 38.07
CA LEU A 970 -6.07 2.65 37.51
C LEU A 970 -4.67 2.54 38.12
N ASP A 971 -3.66 2.61 37.24
CA ASP A 971 -2.29 2.97 37.58
C ASP A 971 -1.95 4.34 37.00
N ALA A 972 -1.10 5.10 37.69
CA ALA A 972 -0.59 6.35 37.15
C ALA A 972 0.85 6.61 37.58
N THR A 973 1.63 7.22 36.68
CA THR A 973 2.97 7.73 37.03
C THR A 973 2.85 8.95 37.94
N HIS A 974 3.90 9.25 38.70
CA HIS A 974 3.84 10.22 39.82
C HIS A 974 3.12 11.53 39.50
N GLY A 975 3.51 12.21 38.42
CA GLY A 975 2.92 13.51 38.05
C GLY A 975 1.43 13.43 37.70
N THR A 976 0.97 12.34 37.10
CA THR A 976 -0.45 12.10 36.80
C THR A 976 -1.21 11.66 38.06
N ALA A 977 -0.61 10.80 38.90
CA ALA A 977 -1.21 10.32 40.14
C ALA A 977 -1.55 11.44 41.12
N VAL A 978 -0.68 12.46 41.22
CA VAL A 978 -0.92 13.64 42.07
C VAL A 978 -2.20 14.38 41.65
N VAL A 979 -2.33 14.73 40.37
CA VAL A 979 -3.50 15.48 39.86
C VAL A 979 -4.79 14.67 39.98
N LEU A 980 -4.73 13.37 39.71
CA LEU A 980 -5.89 12.49 39.93
C LEU A 980 -6.28 12.44 41.41
N GLY A 981 -5.30 12.34 42.32
CA GLY A 981 -5.52 12.32 43.76
C GLY A 981 -6.16 13.62 44.28
N GLU A 982 -5.73 14.78 43.77
CA GLU A 982 -6.33 16.09 44.06
C GLU A 982 -7.80 16.18 43.61
N ALA A 983 -8.17 15.46 42.56
CA ALA A 983 -9.55 15.32 42.09
C ALA A 983 -10.34 14.19 42.79
N GLY A 984 -9.75 13.50 43.76
CA GLY A 984 -10.40 12.42 44.53
C GLY A 984 -10.30 11.03 43.92
N ILE A 985 -9.52 10.85 42.85
CA ILE A 985 -9.27 9.56 42.20
C ILE A 985 -7.87 9.08 42.60
N ASN A 986 -7.78 8.00 43.38
CA ASN A 986 -6.49 7.49 43.87
C ASN A 986 -6.02 6.27 43.05
N PRO A 987 -5.25 6.47 41.95
CA PRO A 987 -4.68 5.35 41.20
C PRO A 987 -3.57 4.66 42.02
N ARG A 988 -3.22 3.43 41.66
CA ARG A 988 -2.00 2.79 42.14
C ARG A 988 -0.80 3.50 41.52
N LEU A 989 0.07 4.06 42.36
CA LEU A 989 1.29 4.70 41.89
C LEU A 989 2.22 3.66 41.25
N VAL A 990 2.73 3.98 40.06
CA VAL A 990 3.72 3.14 39.36
C VAL A 990 4.99 3.93 39.03
N ASN A 991 6.12 3.25 39.19
CA ASN A 991 7.45 3.80 38.89
C ASN A 991 7.70 3.81 37.37
N LYS A 992 8.31 4.89 36.86
CA LYS A 992 9.02 4.87 35.57
C LYS A 992 10.22 3.92 35.63
N VAL A 993 10.78 3.58 34.48
CA VAL A 993 11.93 2.65 34.37
C VAL A 993 13.11 3.08 35.26
N HIS A 994 13.39 4.38 35.32
CA HIS A 994 14.49 4.93 36.13
C HIS A 994 14.14 5.16 37.62
N GLU A 995 12.89 4.95 38.05
CA GLU A 995 12.42 5.27 39.42
C GLU A 995 12.47 4.08 40.39
N GLY A 996 12.56 2.84 39.91
CA GLY A 996 12.69 1.64 40.75
C GLY A 996 12.02 0.40 40.16
N ARG A 997 11.88 -0.68 40.95
CA ARG A 997 11.20 -1.92 40.52
C ARG A 997 10.14 -2.38 41.52
N PRO A 998 9.00 -2.96 41.07
CA PRO A 998 8.61 -3.11 39.66
C PRO A 998 8.23 -1.76 39.02
N HIS A 999 8.68 -1.52 37.78
CA HIS A 999 8.34 -0.34 36.99
C HIS A 999 7.29 -0.65 35.91
N ILE A 1000 6.82 0.39 35.21
CA ILE A 1000 5.89 0.32 34.07
C ILE A 1000 6.19 -0.83 33.11
N LEU A 1001 7.43 -0.97 32.63
CA LEU A 1001 7.79 -2.05 31.68
C LEU A 1001 7.72 -3.45 32.29
N ASP A 1002 8.08 -3.63 33.58
CA ASP A 1002 7.94 -4.92 34.26
C ASP A 1002 6.46 -5.34 34.29
N ARG A 1003 5.57 -4.38 34.55
CA ARG A 1003 4.12 -4.60 34.62
C ARG A 1003 3.50 -4.88 33.26
N ILE A 1004 3.95 -4.18 32.22
CA ILE A 1004 3.52 -4.44 30.82
C ILE A 1004 3.87 -5.89 30.45
N LYS A 1005 5.12 -6.30 30.64
CA LYS A 1005 5.60 -7.67 30.35
C LYS A 1005 4.94 -8.76 31.21
N ASN A 1006 4.40 -8.40 32.37
CA ASN A 1006 3.65 -9.30 33.23
C ASN A 1006 2.15 -9.32 32.90
N ASN A 1007 1.72 -8.72 31.77
CA ASN A 1007 0.32 -8.62 31.36
C ASN A 1007 -0.60 -8.00 32.43
N GLU A 1008 -0.07 -7.04 33.21
CA GLU A 1008 -0.86 -6.36 34.24
C GLU A 1008 -1.82 -5.31 33.67
N TYR A 1009 -1.63 -4.87 32.42
CA TYR A 1009 -2.42 -3.82 31.79
C TYR A 1009 -3.21 -4.34 30.61
N THR A 1010 -4.44 -3.85 30.50
CA THR A 1010 -5.33 -4.08 29.36
C THR A 1010 -5.53 -2.82 28.51
N TYR A 1011 -5.16 -1.65 29.05
CA TYR A 1011 -5.18 -0.39 28.33
C TYR A 1011 -4.09 0.58 28.82
N ILE A 1012 -3.46 1.32 27.92
CA ILE A 1012 -2.40 2.29 28.26
C ILE A 1012 -2.66 3.64 27.59
N ILE A 1013 -2.67 4.71 28.37
CA ILE A 1013 -2.75 6.08 27.87
C ILE A 1013 -1.41 6.75 28.14
N ASN A 1014 -0.65 7.00 27.07
CA ASN A 1014 0.64 7.64 27.16
C ASN A 1014 0.79 8.81 26.20
N THR A 1015 0.63 10.02 26.70
CA THR A 1015 0.89 11.24 25.93
C THR A 1015 2.24 11.83 26.35
N ALA A 1016 3.02 12.28 25.38
CA ALA A 1016 4.36 12.84 25.59
C ALA A 1016 4.50 14.17 24.82
N SER A 1017 5.32 15.09 25.34
CA SER A 1017 5.63 16.36 24.69
C SER A 1017 7.06 16.75 25.00
N GLY A 1018 7.76 17.27 23.99
CA GLY A 1018 9.19 17.53 24.05
C GLY A 1018 10.01 16.25 23.85
N ARG A 1019 11.15 16.41 23.17
CA ARG A 1019 11.94 15.30 22.66
C ARG A 1019 12.48 14.35 23.73
N GLN A 1020 13.02 14.88 24.84
CA GLN A 1020 13.54 14.05 25.93
C GLN A 1020 12.43 13.18 26.54
N ALA A 1021 11.24 13.76 26.76
CA ALA A 1021 10.12 13.01 27.32
C ALA A 1021 9.61 11.93 26.34
N ILE A 1022 9.65 12.21 25.04
CA ILE A 1022 9.34 11.23 23.98
C ILE A 1022 10.32 10.06 24.05
N GLU A 1023 11.63 10.31 24.06
CA GLU A 1023 12.64 9.24 24.11
C GLU A 1023 12.55 8.44 25.42
N ASP A 1024 12.36 9.10 26.56
CA ASP A 1024 12.21 8.44 27.87
C ASP A 1024 10.97 7.51 27.93
N SER A 1025 9.93 7.81 27.14
CA SER A 1025 8.68 7.05 27.08
C SER A 1025 8.61 6.04 25.93
N LYS A 1026 9.59 6.04 25.01
CA LYS A 1026 9.70 5.10 23.88
C LYS A 1026 9.64 3.64 24.31
N VAL A 1027 10.32 3.30 25.41
CA VAL A 1027 10.37 1.93 25.95
C VAL A 1027 8.97 1.44 26.38
N LEU A 1028 8.13 2.34 26.90
CA LEU A 1028 6.75 2.00 27.26
C LEU A 1028 5.93 1.67 26.02
N ARG A 1029 5.99 2.51 24.98
CA ARG A 1029 5.21 2.30 23.75
C ARG A 1029 5.65 1.05 22.99
N ARG A 1030 6.96 0.82 22.90
CA ARG A 1030 7.51 -0.44 22.35
C ARG A 1030 7.07 -1.66 23.15
N GLY A 1031 7.08 -1.57 24.48
CA GLY A 1031 6.58 -2.64 25.34
C GLY A 1031 5.09 -2.90 25.15
N ALA A 1032 4.27 -1.85 25.06
CA ALA A 1032 2.83 -1.98 24.82
C ALA A 1032 2.53 -2.69 23.50
N LEU A 1033 3.21 -2.28 22.42
CA LEU A 1033 3.08 -2.91 21.11
C LEU A 1033 3.55 -4.38 21.12
N ALA A 1034 4.68 -4.67 21.76
CA ALA A 1034 5.24 -6.03 21.84
C ALA A 1034 4.34 -7.00 22.60
N GLU A 1035 3.73 -6.54 23.70
CA GLU A 1035 2.81 -7.35 24.53
C GLU A 1035 1.34 -7.22 24.10
N LYS A 1036 1.08 -6.62 22.92
CA LYS A 1036 -0.27 -6.42 22.33
C LYS A 1036 -1.27 -5.73 23.26
N VAL A 1037 -0.80 -4.82 24.12
CA VAL A 1037 -1.67 -4.03 25.00
C VAL A 1037 -2.20 -2.83 24.21
N ASN A 1038 -3.52 -2.67 24.12
CA ASN A 1038 -4.12 -1.50 23.47
C ASN A 1038 -3.62 -0.21 24.14
N TYR A 1039 -3.18 0.77 23.33
CA TYR A 1039 -2.67 2.03 23.84
C TYR A 1039 -3.07 3.22 22.98
N ALA A 1040 -3.25 4.37 23.63
CA ALA A 1040 -3.50 5.64 22.98
C ALA A 1040 -2.36 6.64 23.28
N THR A 1041 -1.86 7.30 22.24
CA THR A 1041 -0.80 8.32 22.36
C THR A 1041 -1.33 9.76 22.37
N THR A 1042 -2.64 9.94 22.20
CA THR A 1042 -3.32 11.23 22.34
C THR A 1042 -4.45 11.10 23.36
N LEU A 1043 -4.76 12.20 24.05
CA LEU A 1043 -5.86 12.19 25.00
C LEU A 1043 -7.22 12.12 24.30
N ASN A 1044 -7.33 12.68 23.10
CA ASN A 1044 -8.57 12.62 22.32
C ASN A 1044 -8.91 11.19 21.89
N ALA A 1045 -7.92 10.44 21.37
CA ALA A 1045 -8.10 9.02 21.07
C ALA A 1045 -8.53 8.25 22.31
N ALA A 1046 -7.93 8.54 23.47
CA ALA A 1046 -8.32 7.87 24.71
C ALA A 1046 -9.76 8.17 25.15
N PHE A 1047 -10.26 9.39 24.91
CA PHE A 1047 -11.68 9.70 25.11
C PHE A 1047 -12.57 8.97 24.11
N ALA A 1048 -12.19 8.90 22.84
CA ALA A 1048 -12.94 8.18 21.81
C ALA A 1048 -13.00 6.68 22.12
N THR A 1049 -11.89 6.04 22.50
CA THR A 1049 -11.82 4.66 23.01
C THR A 1049 -12.77 4.45 24.19
N ALA A 1050 -12.75 5.35 25.18
CA ALA A 1050 -13.68 5.25 26.32
C ALA A 1050 -15.16 5.41 25.91
N MET A 1051 -15.47 6.14 24.84
CA MET A 1051 -16.83 6.17 24.27
C MET A 1051 -17.15 4.88 23.53
N GLY A 1052 -16.24 4.37 22.69
CA GLY A 1052 -16.39 3.13 21.93
C GLY A 1052 -16.67 1.92 22.84
N HIS A 1053 -16.04 1.87 24.01
CA HIS A 1053 -16.32 0.87 25.05
C HIS A 1053 -17.78 0.79 25.52
N THR A 1054 -18.60 1.82 25.26
CA THR A 1054 -20.03 1.82 25.62
C THR A 1054 -20.93 1.22 24.54
N ALA A 1055 -20.37 0.90 23.37
CA ALA A 1055 -21.06 0.28 22.26
C ALA A 1055 -20.58 -1.16 22.06
N ASP A 1056 -21.47 -2.00 21.55
CA ASP A 1056 -21.12 -3.34 21.08
C ASP A 1056 -20.95 -3.30 19.55
N PRO A 1057 -19.70 -3.32 19.03
CA PRO A 1057 -19.46 -3.27 17.59
C PRO A 1057 -19.98 -4.50 16.82
N LYS A 1058 -20.38 -5.56 17.54
CA LYS A 1058 -20.89 -6.81 16.97
C LYS A 1058 -22.42 -6.89 16.97
N ALA A 1059 -23.10 -5.91 17.57
CA ALA A 1059 -24.54 -5.94 17.78
C ALA A 1059 -25.34 -5.83 16.47
N SER A 1060 -24.86 -5.04 15.52
CA SER A 1060 -25.59 -4.74 14.28
C SER A 1060 -24.68 -4.60 13.07
N VAL A 1061 -25.17 -5.02 11.90
CA VAL A 1061 -24.48 -4.89 10.62
C VAL A 1061 -25.39 -4.22 9.59
N ILE A 1062 -24.83 -3.37 8.74
CA ILE A 1062 -25.55 -2.68 7.68
C ILE A 1062 -24.76 -2.75 6.37
N SER A 1063 -25.46 -2.97 5.26
CA SER A 1063 -24.85 -2.94 3.93
C SER A 1063 -24.76 -1.50 3.39
N VAL A 1064 -23.82 -1.25 2.50
CA VAL A 1064 -23.64 0.02 1.79
C VAL A 1064 -24.91 0.39 1.01
N GLN A 1065 -25.57 -0.59 0.39
CA GLN A 1065 -26.81 -0.39 -0.34
C GLN A 1065 -27.94 0.11 0.58
N GLU A 1066 -28.07 -0.45 1.79
CA GLU A 1066 -29.02 0.02 2.81
C GLU A 1066 -28.64 1.40 3.36
N MET A 1067 -27.35 1.66 3.59
CA MET A 1067 -26.85 2.97 4.00
C MET A 1067 -27.24 4.06 2.99
N HIS A 1068 -26.95 3.84 1.72
CA HIS A 1068 -27.24 4.80 0.65
C HIS A 1068 -28.73 4.96 0.39
N GLU A 1069 -29.54 3.93 0.66
CA GLU A 1069 -31.00 4.05 0.66
C GLU A 1069 -31.50 4.96 1.77
N GLN A 1070 -30.92 4.91 2.98
CA GLN A 1070 -31.27 5.86 4.05
C GLN A 1070 -30.92 7.30 3.70
N VAL A 1071 -29.79 7.52 3.02
CA VAL A 1071 -29.41 8.85 2.50
C VAL A 1071 -30.46 9.36 1.52
N ARG A 1072 -30.88 8.54 0.54
CA ARG A 1072 -31.91 8.92 -0.44
C ARG A 1072 -33.28 9.21 0.18
N GLN A 1073 -33.60 8.59 1.32
CA GLN A 1073 -34.87 8.83 2.03
C GLN A 1073 -34.82 10.07 2.94
N HIS A 1074 -33.63 10.55 3.31
CA HIS A 1074 -33.42 11.75 4.13
C HIS A 1074 -33.18 13.02 3.30
N ALA A 1075 -32.62 12.89 2.10
CA ALA A 1075 -32.46 13.96 1.11
C ALA A 1075 -33.80 14.28 0.42
#